data_AF-A0A6J4P6Z1-F1
#
_entry.id   AF-A0A6J4P6Z1-F1
#
_cell.length_a   1.000
_cell.length_b   1.000
_cell.length_c   1.000
_cell.angle_alpha   90.00
_cell.angle_beta   90.00
_cell.angle_gamma   90.00
#
_symmetry.space_group_name_H-M   'P 1'
#
loop_
_entity.id
_entity.type
_entity.pdbx_description
1 polymer ?
#
loop_
_entity_poly.entity_id
_entity_poly.type
_entity_poly.pdbx_seq_one_letter_code
_entity_poly.pdbx_strand_id
1 'polypeptide(L)'
;GLPGEVGKVLRFDPRGAGSMETLLDIPEGYGGRLFRATGMAWLEGDLLVASQGDGKVKRYSYPSGDWQADVVRASPGGITQIAMNGGRLFVTDFVAQALRQGPEPLDGGMSEVWAQHAAQAPWGLAVDGAGRTFWSTSANRVLRSDGRETVEWAGAAGGLATPVGLALGPDGLLYAANLHGAVTVWRTDAPNAGQPVRVIAGPEVRGPISIAFTTEPRAGEFAYVSPVAVDVASAEKVAFFESKIRPLLHARCIKCHGDEAQKGGLRLDSRHGWEQGGDSGPAVTPGKPDTSLLVKAVRYADKDLQMPPEEPLPAEEIALLVEWVRQGAIDPRLDARAAAQPETDDWAVEFQKRLDWWSLNPLADPEPPAVADARWALRPVDRFVYAGLDAAALRPAPAADPEVLLRRLSVVLLGLPPTPAQRETFLWQWHIDPAAAYEALVDQLLKSPHFGERFARHWMDAVRYTDTYGYEWDVPAKGAFEYRDYLIRAFNGDVGFDTFLREQVAGDLLTPPRVDAGLGVNESVIGPMFFHMGEHRHGSSLAYNGVHQEMVNNKVDAFSKVFLATTVACAKCHNHKLEAVSQRDYYALGAVFMTPRWVSRQADAPGKNDAAIARLKELRAAIRAEVAARWAAVTLPPDGWRPAAAVVPNAPQPPLDDVAYPMAKLTNAGADVEATWTALAGEWSAARAARSEANAVFTTIADFSQPQIPAGWVTDGDGMAHGWVDDATPLIALDGEAVVARLLPRGYHTHALSSKLPGALRMPPQHLVPGRFVSLCLAGGEFGGYLQMDENSFLHEGVAVLNQTQPTWRTFGDAPMTGGVTKVTFDFVTSSLNPNFPARVGVVPGLAFNDAGHDKRSWLSVTGVVASDTVVTPQDTLDSFASLYDGPAPKTADEADARVTAWLSGAVHRWCAGQHRPGDRQVVDWLLAHKLLPNQAPAEDPLAALLSEYRRV
;
A
#
# COMPACT_ATOMS: atom_id res chain seq x y z
N GLY A 1 -11.83 20.04 13.85
CA GLY A 1 -11.66 18.59 14.01
C GLY A 1 -12.79 17.96 14.81
N LEU A 2 -12.95 16.64 14.67
CA LEU A 2 -13.78 15.75 15.49
C LEU A 2 -13.18 15.60 16.92
N PRO A 3 -13.96 15.12 17.91
CA PRO A 3 -13.43 14.81 19.24
C PRO A 3 -12.32 13.75 19.14
N GLY A 4 -11.09 14.10 19.55
CA GLY A 4 -9.90 13.22 19.46
C GLY A 4 -8.90 13.62 18.37
N GLU A 5 -9.26 14.54 17.45
CA GLU A 5 -8.35 15.06 16.43
C GLU A 5 -7.47 16.21 16.95
N VAL A 6 -6.26 16.30 16.38
CA VAL A 6 -5.31 17.38 16.65
C VAL A 6 -5.83 18.70 16.06
N GLY A 7 -5.84 19.77 16.86
CA GLY A 7 -6.24 21.10 16.42
C GLY A 7 -5.06 21.84 15.80
N LYS A 8 -5.29 22.47 14.64
CA LYS A 8 -4.35 23.41 14.00
C LYS A 8 -4.97 24.81 13.97
N VAL A 9 -4.15 25.85 14.04
CA VAL A 9 -4.58 27.22 13.76
C VAL A 9 -4.03 27.63 12.42
N LEU A 10 -4.91 28.13 11.55
CA LEU A 10 -4.56 28.57 10.22
C LEU A 10 -4.76 30.09 10.13
N ARG A 11 -3.85 30.78 9.44
CA ARG A 11 -4.02 32.18 9.04
C ARG A 11 -4.49 32.22 7.61
N PHE A 12 -5.55 32.98 7.42
CA PHE A 12 -6.05 33.29 6.11
C PHE A 12 -6.03 34.81 5.99
N ASP A 13 -5.29 35.32 5.00
CA ASP A 13 -5.39 36.75 4.65
C ASP A 13 -6.47 36.91 3.58
N PRO A 14 -7.68 37.39 3.94
CA PRO A 14 -8.77 37.54 2.98
C PRO A 14 -8.52 38.64 1.94
N ARG A 15 -7.44 39.43 2.06
CA ARG A 15 -7.07 40.48 1.10
C ARG A 15 -5.97 40.04 0.11
N GLY A 16 -5.32 38.90 0.37
CA GLY A 16 -4.38 38.25 -0.57
C GLY A 16 -5.09 37.24 -1.47
N ALA A 17 -4.34 36.49 -2.28
CA ALA A 17 -4.85 35.50 -3.25
C ALA A 17 -5.55 34.26 -2.64
N GLY A 18 -6.07 34.35 -1.41
CA GLY A 18 -6.69 33.23 -0.70
C GLY A 18 -5.71 32.19 -0.16
N SER A 19 -4.44 32.55 0.04
CA SER A 19 -3.44 31.66 0.64
C SER A 19 -3.77 31.44 2.12
N MET A 20 -3.91 30.17 2.49
CA MET A 20 -4.08 29.72 3.86
C MET A 20 -2.75 29.14 4.35
N GLU A 21 -2.28 29.63 5.49
CA GLU A 21 -1.02 29.27 6.12
C GLU A 21 -1.29 28.61 7.46
N THR A 22 -0.49 27.63 7.85
CA THR A 22 -0.59 26.99 9.15
C THR A 22 0.21 27.79 10.20
N LEU A 23 -0.48 28.47 11.11
CA LEU A 23 0.15 29.22 12.20
C LEU A 23 0.57 28.36 13.38
N LEU A 24 -0.24 27.36 13.75
CA LEU A 24 0.06 26.44 14.84
C LEU A 24 -0.26 25.02 14.40
N ASP A 25 0.77 24.17 14.40
CA ASP A 25 0.67 22.72 14.20
C ASP A 25 1.70 22.03 15.10
N ILE A 26 1.32 21.84 16.36
CA ILE A 26 2.23 21.39 17.41
C ILE A 26 2.24 19.85 17.44
N PRO A 27 3.39 19.20 17.21
CA PRO A 27 3.49 17.75 17.13
C PRO A 27 3.26 17.07 18.49
N GLU A 28 3.09 15.75 18.45
CA GLU A 28 2.89 14.92 19.62
C GLU A 28 4.08 14.98 20.61
N GLY A 29 3.78 15.06 21.91
CA GLY A 29 4.79 15.15 22.98
C GLY A 29 5.11 16.55 23.50
N TYR A 30 4.55 17.62 22.90
CA TYR A 30 4.82 19.01 23.29
C TYR A 30 3.64 19.65 24.07
N GLY A 31 3.94 20.39 25.15
CA GLY A 31 2.94 20.89 26.12
C GLY A 31 1.88 21.84 25.55
N GLY A 32 2.19 22.53 24.45
CA GLY A 32 1.29 23.44 23.75
C GLY A 32 0.34 22.79 22.75
N ARG A 33 0.25 21.46 22.67
CA ARG A 33 -0.62 20.80 21.67
C ARG A 33 -2.09 21.17 21.88
N LEU A 34 -2.80 21.45 20.78
CA LEU A 34 -4.23 21.77 20.77
C LEU A 34 -5.05 20.51 20.50
N PHE A 35 -6.02 20.25 21.37
CA PHE A 35 -6.98 19.15 21.22
C PHE A 35 -8.31 19.75 20.80
N ARG A 36 -8.59 19.74 19.50
CA ARG A 36 -9.75 20.39 18.87
C ARG A 36 -9.84 21.90 19.18
N ALA A 37 -9.15 22.71 18.37
CA ALA A 37 -9.20 24.18 18.45
C ALA A 37 -10.59 24.71 18.04
N THR A 38 -11.24 25.49 18.90
CA THR A 38 -12.63 25.94 18.70
C THR A 38 -12.84 27.44 18.77
N GLY A 39 -12.02 28.18 19.52
CA GLY A 39 -12.16 29.63 19.73
C GLY A 39 -10.81 30.34 19.77
N MET A 40 -10.75 31.59 19.31
CA MET A 40 -9.52 32.38 19.30
C MET A 40 -9.77 33.85 19.68
N ALA A 41 -8.82 34.47 20.37
CA ALA A 41 -8.82 35.90 20.67
C ALA A 41 -7.39 36.42 20.87
N TRP A 42 -7.21 37.74 20.75
CA TRP A 42 -5.93 38.41 20.96
C TRP A 42 -5.85 39.02 22.37
N LEU A 43 -4.70 38.87 23.02
CA LEU A 43 -4.38 39.52 24.30
C LEU A 43 -2.95 40.05 24.24
N GLU A 44 -2.78 41.37 24.33
CA GLU A 44 -1.47 42.03 24.39
C GLU A 44 -0.51 41.66 23.26
N GLY A 45 -1.07 41.28 22.10
CA GLY A 45 -0.32 40.80 20.95
C GLY A 45 -0.16 39.28 20.89
N ASP A 46 -0.40 38.55 21.98
CA ASP A 46 -0.37 37.08 21.98
C ASP A 46 -1.70 36.47 21.56
N LEU A 47 -1.63 35.26 21.00
CA LEU A 47 -2.81 34.52 20.56
C LEU A 47 -3.30 33.59 21.67
N LEU A 48 -4.55 33.78 22.08
CA LEU A 48 -5.28 32.85 22.94
C LEU A 48 -6.08 31.88 22.07
N VAL A 49 -5.94 30.58 22.31
CA VAL A 49 -6.66 29.53 21.58
C VAL A 49 -7.36 28.61 22.56
N ALA A 50 -8.66 28.44 22.39
CA ALA A 50 -9.45 27.47 23.13
C ALA A 50 -9.24 26.07 22.55
N SER A 51 -8.81 25.15 23.41
CA SER A 51 -8.62 23.74 23.16
C SER A 51 -9.75 22.98 23.84
N GLN A 52 -10.77 22.62 23.06
CA GLN A 52 -12.02 22.08 23.60
C GLN A 52 -11.81 20.72 24.26
N GLY A 53 -10.96 19.87 23.68
CA GLY A 53 -10.77 18.49 24.13
C GLY A 53 -10.20 18.37 25.54
N ASP A 54 -9.27 19.26 25.91
CA ASP A 54 -8.70 19.31 27.27
C ASP A 54 -9.31 20.40 28.16
N GLY A 55 -10.26 21.19 27.64
CA GLY A 55 -11.00 22.20 28.40
C GLY A 55 -10.17 23.41 28.79
N LYS A 56 -9.17 23.78 27.98
CA LYS A 56 -8.23 24.85 28.32
C LYS A 56 -8.22 25.97 27.30
N VAL A 57 -7.83 27.16 27.73
CA VAL A 57 -7.37 28.23 26.84
C VAL A 57 -5.87 28.35 26.98
N LYS A 58 -5.16 28.27 25.86
CA LYS A 58 -3.70 28.27 25.79
C LYS A 58 -3.22 29.57 25.17
N ARG A 59 -2.15 30.15 25.72
CA ARG A 59 -1.52 31.38 25.23
C ARG A 59 -0.26 31.03 24.45
N TYR A 60 -0.17 31.53 23.22
CA TYR A 60 0.99 31.39 22.35
C TYR A 60 1.55 32.77 22.07
N SER A 61 2.87 32.91 22.16
CA SER A 61 3.51 34.16 21.80
C SER A 61 3.38 34.38 20.31
N TYR A 62 3.03 35.60 19.92
CA TYR A 62 2.99 35.99 18.52
C TYR A 62 4.20 36.88 18.17
N PRO A 63 4.93 36.62 17.08
CA PRO A 63 4.72 35.56 16.09
C PRO A 63 5.72 34.41 16.27
N SER A 64 6.23 34.08 17.46
CA SER A 64 7.12 32.91 17.55
C SER A 64 6.35 31.59 17.58
N GLY A 65 5.11 31.62 18.03
CA GLY A 65 4.32 30.41 18.29
C GLY A 65 4.79 29.55 19.42
N ASP A 66 5.71 30.06 20.22
CA ASP A 66 6.10 29.43 21.46
C ASP A 66 4.91 29.40 22.40
N TRP A 67 4.55 28.20 22.82
CA TRP A 67 3.57 28.00 23.87
C TRP A 67 4.10 28.61 25.16
N GLN A 68 3.36 29.57 25.71
CA GLN A 68 3.72 30.28 26.93
C GLN A 68 3.14 29.58 28.16
N ALA A 69 1.82 29.39 28.19
CA ALA A 69 1.11 28.78 29.30
C ALA A 69 -0.31 28.33 28.94
N ASP A 70 -0.87 27.43 29.75
CA ASP A 70 -2.31 27.23 29.86
C ASP A 70 -2.88 28.33 30.78
N VAL A 71 -3.57 29.33 30.23
CA VAL A 71 -3.99 30.54 30.97
C VAL A 71 -5.36 30.40 31.65
N VAL A 72 -6.19 29.45 31.21
CA VAL A 72 -7.52 29.20 31.77
C VAL A 72 -7.87 27.71 31.70
N ARG A 73 -8.59 27.23 32.72
CA ARG A 73 -9.16 25.86 32.77
C ARG A 73 -10.67 25.92 33.03
N ALA A 74 -11.44 25.27 32.17
CA ALA A 74 -12.87 24.99 32.32
C ALA A 74 -13.12 23.47 32.20
N SER A 75 -14.38 23.04 32.17
CA SER A 75 -14.72 21.62 31.98
C SER A 75 -14.31 21.13 30.58
N PRO A 76 -13.57 20.01 30.46
CA PRO A 76 -13.26 19.40 29.18
C PRO A 76 -14.51 19.17 28.32
N GLY A 77 -14.41 19.45 27.02
CA GLY A 77 -15.50 19.33 26.06
C GLY A 77 -16.40 20.57 25.92
N GLY A 78 -16.30 21.56 26.83
CA GLY A 78 -17.27 22.65 26.94
C GLY A 78 -16.96 23.96 26.20
N ILE A 79 -15.69 24.28 25.94
CA ILE A 79 -15.34 25.61 25.39
C ILE A 79 -15.56 25.67 23.88
N THR A 80 -16.51 26.49 23.43
CA THR A 80 -16.89 26.59 22.01
C THR A 80 -16.43 27.90 21.36
N GLN A 81 -16.38 29.02 22.08
CA GLN A 81 -15.88 30.30 21.60
C GLN A 81 -15.35 31.16 22.77
N ILE A 82 -14.40 32.06 22.47
CA ILE A 82 -13.81 32.99 23.43
C ILE A 82 -13.81 34.41 22.87
N ALA A 83 -13.83 35.41 23.75
CA ALA A 83 -13.77 36.82 23.38
C ALA A 83 -13.05 37.64 24.45
N MET A 84 -12.37 38.72 24.03
CA MET A 84 -11.64 39.63 24.91
C MET A 84 -12.28 41.02 24.89
N ASN A 85 -12.40 41.65 26.05
CA ASN A 85 -12.72 43.08 26.16
C ASN A 85 -11.97 43.68 27.36
N GLY A 86 -11.19 44.73 27.11
CA GLY A 86 -10.50 45.47 28.18
C GLY A 86 -9.61 44.60 29.09
N GLY A 87 -8.94 43.59 28.54
CA GLY A 87 -8.08 42.66 29.30
C GLY A 87 -8.83 41.47 29.94
N ARG A 88 -10.16 41.46 29.88
CA ARG A 88 -11.00 40.39 30.45
C ARG A 88 -11.38 39.36 29.39
N LEU A 89 -11.24 38.09 29.75
CA LEU A 89 -11.58 36.95 28.91
C LEU A 89 -12.99 36.46 29.22
N PHE A 90 -13.81 36.31 28.18
CA PHE A 90 -15.13 35.68 28.26
C PHE A 90 -15.10 34.39 27.46
N VAL A 91 -15.63 33.31 28.02
CA VAL A 91 -15.66 31.99 27.37
C VAL A 91 -17.04 31.39 27.45
N THR A 92 -17.50 30.78 26.36
CA THR A 92 -18.68 29.93 26.40
C THR A 92 -18.32 28.60 27.05
N ASP A 93 -19.18 28.12 27.94
CA ASP A 93 -19.08 26.80 28.52
C ASP A 93 -20.37 26.04 28.21
N PHE A 94 -20.33 25.29 27.12
CA PHE A 94 -21.46 24.52 26.60
C PHE A 94 -21.93 23.48 27.62
N VAL A 95 -21.00 22.85 28.35
CA VAL A 95 -21.29 21.81 29.34
C VAL A 95 -21.95 22.43 30.57
N ALA A 96 -21.43 23.56 31.06
CA ALA A 96 -22.04 24.27 32.18
C ALA A 96 -23.26 25.14 31.78
N GLN A 97 -23.60 25.18 30.49
CA GLN A 97 -24.64 26.04 29.91
C GLN A 97 -24.55 27.51 30.35
N ALA A 98 -23.33 28.04 30.41
CA ALA A 98 -23.07 29.36 30.96
C ALA A 98 -22.00 30.12 30.16
N LEU A 99 -22.07 31.45 30.19
CA LEU A 99 -20.97 32.31 29.79
C LEU A 99 -20.16 32.65 31.04
N ARG A 100 -18.84 32.40 31.00
CA ARG A 100 -17.95 32.64 32.13
C ARG A 100 -16.99 33.78 31.85
N GLN A 101 -16.64 34.54 32.88
CA GLN A 101 -15.60 35.57 32.82
C GLN A 101 -14.34 35.09 33.56
N GLY A 102 -13.18 35.34 32.97
CA GLY A 102 -11.87 34.96 33.51
C GLY A 102 -11.31 35.97 34.53
N PRO A 103 -10.41 35.50 35.40
CA PRO A 103 -9.79 36.32 36.44
C PRO A 103 -8.83 37.36 35.86
N GLU A 104 -8.54 38.39 36.65
CA GLU A 104 -7.57 39.44 36.33
C GLU A 104 -6.53 39.50 37.46
N PRO A 105 -5.26 39.05 37.25
CA PRO A 105 -4.67 38.56 35.99
C PRO A 105 -5.11 37.14 35.58
N LEU A 106 -4.86 36.77 34.32
CA LEU A 106 -5.27 35.49 33.72
C LEU A 106 -4.34 34.33 34.13
N ASP A 107 -4.41 33.91 35.40
CA ASP A 107 -3.54 32.89 36.00
C ASP A 107 -4.28 31.82 36.85
N GLY A 108 -5.56 31.56 36.57
CA GLY A 108 -6.40 30.67 37.40
C GLY A 108 -7.61 30.00 36.71
N GLY A 109 -8.44 29.33 37.52
CA GLY A 109 -9.66 28.62 37.07
C GLY A 109 -10.87 29.54 36.87
N MET A 110 -11.77 29.18 35.95
CA MET A 110 -12.94 29.99 35.56
C MET A 110 -14.16 29.77 36.47
N SER A 111 -14.16 30.34 37.67
CA SER A 111 -15.26 30.13 38.63
C SER A 111 -16.46 31.09 38.45
N GLU A 112 -16.27 32.28 37.88
CA GLU A 112 -17.31 33.32 37.81
C GLU A 112 -18.24 33.15 36.57
N VAL A 113 -19.54 33.04 36.82
CA VAL A 113 -20.58 32.97 35.78
C VAL A 113 -21.05 34.39 35.46
N TRP A 114 -20.82 34.83 34.23
CA TRP A 114 -21.21 36.14 33.75
C TRP A 114 -22.68 36.20 33.34
N ALA A 115 -23.15 35.20 32.59
CA ALA A 115 -24.53 35.11 32.15
C ALA A 115 -24.94 33.67 31.96
N GLN A 116 -26.20 33.37 32.23
CA GLN A 116 -26.79 32.05 32.06
C GLN A 116 -28.24 32.21 31.62
N HIS A 117 -28.70 31.33 30.72
CA HIS A 117 -30.09 31.24 30.34
C HIS A 117 -30.55 29.80 30.54
N ALA A 118 -31.68 29.61 31.22
CA ALA A 118 -32.17 28.28 31.54
C ALA A 118 -32.39 27.45 30.26
N ALA A 119 -31.81 26.24 30.25
CA ALA A 119 -31.97 25.22 29.21
C ALA A 119 -31.42 25.56 27.81
N GLN A 120 -30.58 26.59 27.66
CA GLN A 120 -29.95 26.91 26.37
C GLN A 120 -28.45 27.11 26.52
N ALA A 121 -27.67 26.22 25.91
CA ALA A 121 -26.21 26.28 25.94
C ALA A 121 -25.68 27.36 24.98
N PRO A 122 -24.68 28.16 25.40
CA PRO A 122 -24.05 29.15 24.55
C PRO A 122 -23.16 28.50 23.49
N TRP A 123 -23.20 29.03 22.26
CA TRP A 123 -22.41 28.51 21.13
C TRP A 123 -21.45 29.55 20.53
N GLY A 124 -21.98 30.62 19.92
CA GLY A 124 -21.21 31.76 19.44
C GLY A 124 -21.18 32.89 20.47
N LEU A 125 -20.14 33.72 20.42
CA LEU A 125 -19.92 34.81 21.37
C LEU A 125 -19.27 36.02 20.70
N ALA A 126 -19.78 37.22 20.99
CA ALA A 126 -19.15 38.50 20.71
C ALA A 126 -19.35 39.47 21.89
N VAL A 127 -18.45 40.44 22.07
CA VAL A 127 -18.53 41.43 23.16
C VAL A 127 -18.29 42.81 22.58
N ASP A 128 -19.20 43.75 22.85
CA ASP A 128 -19.08 45.12 22.34
C ASP A 128 -18.16 46.00 23.20
N GLY A 129 -17.83 47.19 22.70
CA GLY A 129 -16.96 48.13 23.39
C GLY A 129 -17.49 48.63 24.75
N ALA A 130 -18.77 48.43 25.05
CA ALA A 130 -19.37 48.76 26.34
C ALA A 130 -19.37 47.58 27.32
N GLY A 131 -18.79 46.44 26.95
CA GLY A 131 -18.71 45.22 27.77
C GLY A 131 -19.99 44.38 27.75
N ARG A 132 -20.93 44.65 26.82
CA ARG A 132 -22.16 43.87 26.68
C ARG A 132 -21.87 42.67 25.78
N THR A 133 -22.29 41.50 26.22
CA THR A 133 -22.06 40.24 25.54
C THR A 133 -23.26 39.85 24.69
N PHE A 134 -23.00 39.38 23.48
CA PHE A 134 -23.98 38.80 22.58
C PHE A 134 -23.61 37.34 22.38
N TRP A 135 -24.53 36.42 22.63
CA TRP A 135 -24.26 35.00 22.53
C TRP A 135 -25.42 34.23 21.93
N SER A 136 -25.08 33.25 21.10
CA SER A 136 -26.06 32.47 20.34
C SER A 136 -26.39 31.15 21.03
N THR A 137 -27.57 30.62 20.72
CA THR A 137 -28.02 29.33 21.23
C THR A 137 -28.48 28.42 20.08
N SER A 138 -28.48 27.11 20.34
CA SER A 138 -29.00 26.11 19.40
C SER A 138 -30.51 26.27 19.10
N ALA A 139 -31.23 27.08 19.88
CA ALA A 139 -32.65 27.37 19.69
C ALA A 139 -32.91 28.50 18.67
N ASN A 140 -31.94 28.78 17.79
CA ASN A 140 -32.05 29.80 16.75
C ASN A 140 -32.28 31.21 17.34
N ARG A 141 -31.56 31.55 18.42
CA ARG A 141 -31.63 32.84 19.12
C ARG A 141 -30.24 33.45 19.31
N VAL A 142 -30.23 34.77 19.42
CA VAL A 142 -29.11 35.55 19.95
C VAL A 142 -29.61 36.33 21.17
N LEU A 143 -28.90 36.18 22.29
CA LEU A 143 -29.17 36.84 23.54
C LEU A 143 -28.15 37.97 23.75
N ARG A 144 -28.57 39.05 24.41
CA ARG A 144 -27.69 40.14 24.87
C ARG A 144 -27.67 40.19 26.39
N SER A 145 -26.49 40.24 26.99
CA SER A 145 -26.31 40.40 28.43
C SER A 145 -25.31 41.48 28.80
N ASP A 146 -25.50 42.12 29.94
CA ASP A 146 -24.55 43.05 30.56
C ASP A 146 -23.99 42.53 31.90
N GLY A 147 -24.16 41.23 32.16
CA GLY A 147 -23.75 40.58 33.41
C GLY A 147 -24.77 40.70 34.55
N ARG A 148 -25.84 41.49 34.36
CA ARG A 148 -26.95 41.59 35.32
C ARG A 148 -28.28 41.16 34.73
N GLU A 149 -28.55 41.59 33.50
CA GLU A 149 -29.75 41.21 32.77
C GLU A 149 -29.36 40.46 31.49
N THR A 150 -30.22 39.51 31.06
CA THR A 150 -30.09 38.84 29.76
C THR A 150 -31.43 38.91 29.05
N VAL A 151 -31.44 39.46 27.83
CA VAL A 151 -32.65 39.63 27.03
C VAL A 151 -32.49 39.01 25.65
N GLU A 152 -33.59 38.48 25.09
CA GLU A 152 -33.60 38.04 23.69
C GLU A 152 -33.41 39.24 22.77
N TRP A 153 -32.37 39.19 21.93
CA TRP A 153 -31.97 40.30 21.08
C TRP A 153 -32.44 40.14 19.64
N ALA A 154 -32.37 38.92 19.13
CA ALA A 154 -32.85 38.52 17.82
C ALA A 154 -33.22 37.03 17.82
N GLY A 155 -34.24 36.65 17.03
CA GLY A 155 -34.75 35.28 17.00
C GLY A 155 -35.15 34.76 15.62
N ALA A 156 -35.64 33.52 15.59
CA ALA A 156 -35.90 32.76 14.35
C ALA A 156 -36.83 33.45 13.34
N ALA A 157 -37.75 34.30 13.81
CA ALA A 157 -38.67 35.04 12.94
C ALA A 157 -37.96 35.93 11.90
N GLY A 158 -36.73 36.37 12.19
CA GLY A 158 -35.90 37.12 11.24
C GLY A 158 -34.81 36.30 10.56
N GLY A 159 -35.03 34.99 10.42
CA GLY A 159 -34.17 34.13 9.61
C GLY A 159 -32.89 33.67 10.29
N LEU A 160 -32.79 33.75 11.63
CA LEU A 160 -31.76 33.03 12.37
C LEU A 160 -32.06 31.52 12.31
N ALA A 161 -31.06 30.75 11.88
CA ALA A 161 -31.14 29.30 11.72
C ALA A 161 -29.83 28.69 12.23
N THR A 162 -29.85 28.31 13.51
CA THR A 162 -28.73 27.71 14.23
C THR A 162 -27.45 28.56 14.11
N PRO A 163 -27.45 29.78 14.69
CA PRO A 163 -26.31 30.68 14.62
C PRO A 163 -25.11 30.12 15.40
N VAL A 164 -24.06 29.68 14.68
CA VAL A 164 -22.89 29.01 15.25
C VAL A 164 -21.71 29.95 15.51
N GLY A 165 -21.65 31.08 14.81
CA GLY A 165 -20.61 32.09 14.97
C GLY A 165 -21.20 33.49 15.07
N LEU A 166 -20.69 34.28 16.02
CA LEU A 166 -21.03 35.70 16.16
C LEU A 166 -19.76 36.54 16.05
N ALA A 167 -19.88 37.68 15.39
CA ALA A 167 -18.82 38.68 15.29
C ALA A 167 -19.42 40.09 15.27
N LEU A 168 -18.71 41.05 15.86
CA LEU A 168 -19.02 42.47 15.72
C LEU A 168 -18.16 43.06 14.61
N GLY A 169 -18.82 43.69 13.65
CA GLY A 169 -18.15 44.40 12.57
C GLY A 169 -17.61 45.76 13.01
N PRO A 170 -16.67 46.34 12.25
CA PRO A 170 -16.17 47.69 12.49
C PRO A 170 -17.24 48.78 12.29
N ASP A 171 -18.35 48.44 11.62
CA ASP A 171 -19.56 49.25 11.50
C ASP A 171 -20.42 49.25 12.77
N GLY A 172 -20.01 48.49 13.80
CA GLY A 172 -20.75 48.33 15.04
C GLY A 172 -21.97 47.41 14.93
N LEU A 173 -22.15 46.70 13.81
CA LEU A 173 -23.25 45.75 13.61
C LEU A 173 -22.84 44.34 14.05
N LEU A 174 -23.84 43.54 14.43
CA LEU A 174 -23.67 42.15 14.83
C LEU A 174 -23.94 41.23 13.64
N TYR A 175 -22.94 40.43 13.28
CA TYR A 175 -22.98 39.45 12.22
C TYR A 175 -23.19 38.06 12.83
N ALA A 176 -24.24 37.36 12.40
CA ALA A 176 -24.58 36.02 12.85
C ALA A 176 -24.49 35.03 11.67
N ALA A 177 -23.57 34.08 11.78
CA ALA A 177 -23.39 33.02 10.78
C ALA A 177 -24.29 31.83 11.12
N ASN A 178 -25.25 31.53 10.24
CA ASN A 178 -26.26 30.48 10.41
C ASN A 178 -25.78 29.16 9.82
N LEU A 179 -25.85 28.08 10.59
CA LEU A 179 -25.49 26.73 10.13
C LEU A 179 -26.44 26.34 8.99
N HIS A 180 -25.89 26.00 7.82
CA HIS A 180 -26.67 25.72 6.61
C HIS A 180 -27.46 26.89 6.00
N GLY A 181 -27.11 28.14 6.33
CA GLY A 181 -27.83 29.32 5.83
C GLY A 181 -26.97 30.57 5.59
N ALA A 182 -27.66 31.68 5.29
CA ALA A 182 -27.05 32.98 5.03
C ALA A 182 -26.53 33.66 6.30
N VAL A 183 -25.59 34.61 6.16
CA VAL A 183 -25.18 35.47 7.29
C VAL A 183 -26.21 36.58 7.47
N THR A 184 -26.75 36.72 8.68
CA THR A 184 -27.71 37.79 9.02
C THR A 184 -27.03 38.88 9.83
N VAL A 185 -27.31 40.13 9.48
CA VAL A 185 -26.66 41.32 10.07
C VAL A 185 -27.68 42.14 10.84
N TRP A 186 -27.34 42.50 12.08
CA TRP A 186 -28.26 43.06 13.07
C TRP A 186 -27.68 44.32 13.71
N ARG A 187 -28.56 45.22 14.15
CA ARG A 187 -28.15 46.36 14.96
C ARG A 187 -27.80 45.90 16.37
N THR A 188 -26.83 46.58 17.00
CA THR A 188 -26.39 46.34 18.38
C THR A 188 -26.97 47.35 19.37
N ASP A 189 -27.56 48.44 18.87
CA ASP A 189 -28.07 49.56 19.65
C ASP A 189 -29.58 49.51 19.92
N ALA A 190 -30.34 48.64 19.24
CA ALA A 190 -31.76 48.43 19.51
C ALA A 190 -32.21 46.97 19.30
N PRO A 191 -33.15 46.43 20.12
CA PRO A 191 -33.73 45.10 19.92
C PRO A 191 -34.34 44.98 18.53
N ASN A 192 -34.09 43.87 17.85
CA ASN A 192 -34.44 43.76 16.44
C ASN A 192 -35.83 43.14 16.27
N ALA A 193 -36.74 43.85 15.60
CA ALA A 193 -38.17 43.52 15.47
C ALA A 193 -38.49 42.36 14.49
N GLY A 194 -37.58 41.39 14.37
CA GLY A 194 -37.80 40.18 13.58
C GLY A 194 -37.41 40.28 12.11
N GLN A 195 -36.68 41.32 11.68
CA GLN A 195 -35.98 41.30 10.40
C GLN A 195 -34.55 41.82 10.53
N PRO A 196 -33.56 41.17 9.89
CA PRO A 196 -32.19 41.63 9.89
C PRO A 196 -32.07 42.87 9.01
N VAL A 197 -31.09 43.73 9.34
CA VAL A 197 -30.76 44.91 8.53
C VAL A 197 -30.27 44.51 7.15
N ARG A 198 -29.62 43.35 7.06
CA ARG A 198 -29.08 42.80 5.83
C ARG A 198 -28.93 41.29 5.93
N VAL A 199 -29.18 40.59 4.82
CA VAL A 199 -28.91 39.17 4.65
C VAL A 199 -27.86 39.00 3.56
N ILE A 200 -26.80 38.26 3.85
CA ILE A 200 -25.71 38.00 2.92
C ILE A 200 -25.78 36.53 2.49
N ALA A 201 -26.18 36.29 1.24
CA ALA A 201 -26.29 34.95 0.67
C ALA A 201 -24.89 34.35 0.44
N GLY A 202 -24.70 33.08 0.81
CA GLY A 202 -23.45 32.33 0.65
C GLY A 202 -23.65 30.83 0.87
N PRO A 203 -22.69 29.98 0.47
CA PRO A 203 -22.79 28.53 0.63
C PRO A 203 -22.79 28.11 2.12
N GLU A 204 -23.35 26.92 2.38
CA GLU A 204 -23.51 26.27 3.68
C GLU A 204 -22.24 26.30 4.56
N VAL A 205 -22.31 26.92 5.75
CA VAL A 205 -21.23 26.84 6.77
C VAL A 205 -21.32 25.48 7.48
N ARG A 206 -20.26 24.66 7.38
CA ARG A 206 -20.17 23.36 8.06
C ARG A 206 -19.25 23.45 9.28
N GLY A 207 -19.83 23.69 10.46
CA GLY A 207 -19.15 23.64 11.76
C GLY A 207 -18.68 25.00 12.31
N PRO A 208 -18.33 25.08 13.62
CA PRO A 208 -17.88 26.32 14.24
C PRO A 208 -16.47 26.68 13.75
N ILE A 209 -16.36 27.80 13.02
CA ILE A 209 -15.10 28.43 12.65
C ILE A 209 -15.02 29.72 13.46
N SER A 210 -14.07 29.81 14.38
CA SER A 210 -13.78 31.07 15.06
C SER A 210 -12.66 31.82 14.35
N ILE A 211 -12.85 33.12 14.19
CA ILE A 211 -11.92 34.01 13.50
C ILE A 211 -11.60 35.16 14.47
N ALA A 212 -10.32 35.37 14.73
CA ALA A 212 -9.85 36.48 15.56
C ALA A 212 -9.13 37.50 14.67
N PHE A 213 -9.58 38.74 14.70
CA PHE A 213 -9.02 39.83 13.89
C PHE A 213 -8.05 40.66 14.75
N THR A 214 -6.93 41.09 14.16
CA THR A 214 -6.00 42.04 14.78
C THR A 214 -5.80 43.23 13.84
N THR A 215 -5.68 44.43 14.42
CA THR A 215 -5.47 45.69 13.71
C THR A 215 -4.08 46.26 13.91
N GLU A 216 -3.24 45.63 14.75
CA GLU A 216 -1.85 46.04 14.93
C GLU A 216 -1.00 45.64 13.70
N PRO A 217 -0.25 46.58 13.09
CA PRO A 217 0.65 46.27 12.00
C PRO A 217 1.92 45.65 12.60
N ARG A 218 2.06 44.33 12.58
CA ARG A 218 3.25 43.66 13.13
C ARG A 218 3.86 42.67 12.15
N ALA A 219 5.13 42.93 11.87
CA ALA A 219 6.00 42.19 10.98
C ALA A 219 6.53 40.94 11.69
N GLY A 220 6.14 39.77 11.19
CA GLY A 220 6.68 38.47 11.58
C GLY A 220 5.67 37.35 11.39
N GLU A 221 6.09 36.28 10.72
CA GLU A 221 5.37 35.01 10.57
C GLU A 221 5.50 34.15 11.84
N PHE A 222 4.49 33.31 12.12
CA PHE A 222 4.53 32.32 13.21
C PHE A 222 5.67 31.32 12.96
N ALA A 223 6.80 31.47 13.63
CA ALA A 223 7.98 30.62 13.40
C ALA A 223 8.27 29.75 14.64
N TYR A 224 7.70 28.54 14.69
CA TYR A 224 8.10 27.54 15.68
C TYR A 224 9.57 27.16 15.44
N VAL A 225 10.48 27.64 16.29
CA VAL A 225 11.91 27.35 16.18
C VAL A 225 12.22 26.12 17.03
N SER A 226 12.35 24.96 16.39
CA SER A 226 13.06 23.83 16.99
C SER A 226 14.56 24.11 16.88
N PRO A 227 15.31 24.29 17.99
CA PRO A 227 16.72 24.59 17.91
C PRO A 227 17.44 23.27 17.69
N VAL A 228 17.65 22.93 16.44
CA VAL A 228 18.91 22.31 16.10
C VAL A 228 19.34 23.02 14.84
N ALA A 229 20.63 23.16 14.62
CA ALA A 229 21.10 23.19 13.25
C ALA A 229 20.88 24.49 12.44
N VAL A 230 21.96 24.78 11.70
CA VAL A 230 22.10 25.42 10.38
C VAL A 230 21.02 26.43 9.90
N ASP A 231 21.49 27.64 9.59
CA ASP A 231 20.75 28.86 9.23
C ASP A 231 19.86 28.77 7.96
N VAL A 232 18.56 29.06 8.15
CA VAL A 232 17.41 28.84 7.24
C VAL A 232 17.10 30.07 6.35
N ALA A 233 17.56 31.27 6.73
CA ALA A 233 17.10 32.53 6.13
C ALA A 233 17.59 32.78 4.68
N SER A 234 18.67 32.12 4.25
CA SER A 234 19.13 32.12 2.86
C SER A 234 18.25 31.24 1.97
N ALA A 235 17.69 30.15 2.52
CA ALA A 235 16.92 29.16 1.78
C ALA A 235 15.50 29.64 1.42
N GLU A 236 14.82 30.37 2.32
CA GLU A 236 13.46 30.90 2.06
C GLU A 236 13.42 31.98 0.97
N LYS A 237 14.43 32.88 0.94
CA LYS A 237 14.51 33.92 -0.10
C LYS A 237 14.82 33.32 -1.47
N VAL A 238 15.67 32.29 -1.51
CA VAL A 238 15.90 31.48 -2.72
C VAL A 238 14.61 30.74 -3.11
N ALA A 239 13.85 30.20 -2.16
CA ALA A 239 12.58 29.53 -2.42
C ALA A 239 11.49 30.49 -2.94
N PHE A 240 11.40 31.72 -2.43
CA PHE A 240 10.49 32.76 -2.93
C PHE A 240 10.83 33.15 -4.37
N PHE A 241 12.12 33.33 -4.68
CA PHE A 241 12.55 33.57 -6.05
C PHE A 241 12.20 32.40 -6.98
N GLU A 242 12.53 31.16 -6.60
CA GLU A 242 12.30 29.95 -7.43
C GLU A 242 10.81 29.65 -7.63
N SER A 243 9.97 29.89 -6.62
CA SER A 243 8.55 29.50 -6.65
C SER A 243 7.58 30.59 -7.15
N LYS A 244 7.94 31.89 -7.03
CA LYS A 244 7.06 33.01 -7.40
C LYS A 244 7.61 33.89 -8.50
N ILE A 245 8.89 34.25 -8.42
CA ILE A 245 9.46 35.29 -9.29
C ILE A 245 9.97 34.71 -10.61
N ARG A 246 10.72 33.60 -10.56
CA ARG A 246 11.22 32.92 -11.75
C ARG A 246 10.07 32.49 -12.69
N PRO A 247 8.97 31.86 -12.21
CA PRO A 247 7.84 31.52 -13.07
C PRO A 247 7.18 32.77 -13.69
N LEU A 248 7.08 33.87 -12.94
CA LEU A 248 6.47 35.11 -13.42
C LEU A 248 7.32 35.81 -14.50
N LEU A 249 8.62 35.97 -14.27
CA LEU A 249 9.53 36.54 -15.25
C LEU A 249 9.47 35.73 -16.56
N HIS A 250 9.42 34.40 -16.45
CA HIS A 250 9.30 33.50 -17.60
C HIS A 250 7.95 33.65 -18.33
N ALA A 251 6.85 33.76 -17.61
CA ALA A 251 5.52 33.87 -18.19
C ALA A 251 5.27 35.22 -18.90
N ARG A 252 5.87 36.31 -18.42
CA ARG A 252 5.48 37.68 -18.82
C ARG A 252 6.58 38.54 -19.44
N CYS A 253 7.83 38.33 -19.05
CA CYS A 253 8.90 39.28 -19.32
C CYS A 253 9.94 38.74 -20.31
N ILE A 254 10.28 37.44 -20.21
CA ILE A 254 11.40 36.84 -20.95
C ILE A 254 11.14 36.79 -22.47
N LYS A 255 9.89 36.67 -22.94
CA LYS A 255 9.57 36.64 -24.38
C LYS A 255 10.08 37.87 -25.17
N CYS A 256 10.20 39.04 -24.51
CA CYS A 256 10.63 40.30 -25.15
C CYS A 256 11.94 40.89 -24.56
N HIS A 257 12.37 40.39 -23.40
CA HIS A 257 13.56 40.82 -22.66
C HIS A 257 14.38 39.61 -22.17
N GLY A 258 14.52 38.62 -23.05
CA GLY A 258 15.28 37.37 -22.87
C GLY A 258 16.41 37.26 -23.89
N ASP A 259 17.02 36.09 -24.02
CA ASP A 259 18.20 35.91 -24.89
C ASP A 259 17.89 36.14 -26.39
N GLU A 260 16.75 35.61 -26.87
CA GLU A 260 16.34 35.66 -28.28
C GLU A 260 15.83 37.04 -28.76
N ALA A 261 15.31 37.85 -27.85
CA ALA A 261 14.79 39.18 -28.15
C ALA A 261 15.08 40.14 -26.99
N GLN A 262 15.83 41.20 -27.29
CA GLN A 262 16.36 42.15 -26.31
C GLN A 262 15.92 43.57 -26.62
N LYS A 263 14.61 43.83 -26.51
CA LYS A 263 14.07 45.17 -26.79
C LYS A 263 14.62 46.18 -25.77
N GLY A 264 15.16 47.29 -26.28
CA GLY A 264 15.81 48.32 -25.46
C GLY A 264 17.11 47.85 -24.78
N GLY A 265 17.76 46.81 -25.30
CA GLY A 265 19.02 46.27 -24.77
C GLY A 265 18.91 45.56 -23.41
N LEU A 266 17.70 45.30 -22.91
CA LEU A 266 17.45 44.78 -21.57
C LEU A 266 17.25 43.25 -21.52
N ARG A 267 17.85 42.60 -20.50
CA ARG A 267 17.63 41.18 -20.14
C ARG A 267 17.12 40.98 -18.71
N LEU A 268 16.14 40.08 -18.51
CA LEU A 268 15.52 39.78 -17.21
C LEU A 268 15.56 38.27 -16.81
N ASP A 269 16.09 37.45 -17.70
CA ASP A 269 16.27 36.01 -17.56
C ASP A 269 17.53 35.61 -16.77
N SER A 270 18.41 36.56 -16.46
CA SER A 270 19.59 36.38 -15.60
C SER A 270 19.73 37.50 -14.57
N ARG A 271 20.47 37.24 -13.49
CA ARG A 271 20.74 38.24 -12.44
C ARG A 271 21.50 39.45 -12.97
N HIS A 272 22.62 39.19 -13.62
CA HIS A 272 23.47 40.24 -14.19
C HIS A 272 22.75 41.09 -15.24
N GLY A 273 21.86 40.49 -16.02
CA GLY A 273 21.13 41.19 -17.08
C GLY A 273 20.28 42.34 -16.54
N TRP A 274 19.58 42.13 -15.42
CA TRP A 274 18.79 43.20 -14.81
C TRP A 274 19.63 44.15 -13.95
N GLU A 275 20.80 43.71 -13.47
CA GLU A 275 21.77 44.54 -12.75
C GLU A 275 22.49 45.52 -13.68
N GLN A 276 22.91 45.09 -14.88
CA GLN A 276 23.48 45.97 -15.91
C GLN A 276 22.41 46.89 -16.51
N GLY A 277 21.22 46.36 -16.78
CA GLY A 277 20.12 47.08 -17.41
C GLY A 277 20.27 47.24 -18.92
N GLY A 278 19.37 48.02 -19.53
CA GLY A 278 19.33 48.25 -20.98
C GLY A 278 19.84 49.64 -21.37
N ASP A 279 19.47 50.10 -22.56
CA ASP A 279 19.88 51.41 -23.12
C ASP A 279 19.47 52.60 -22.23
N SER A 280 18.46 52.40 -21.38
CA SER A 280 17.95 53.38 -20.40
C SER A 280 18.59 53.25 -18.99
N GLY A 281 19.58 52.36 -18.82
CA GLY A 281 20.27 52.11 -17.55
C GLY A 281 19.72 50.91 -16.73
N PRO A 282 20.17 50.73 -15.47
CA PRO A 282 19.87 49.56 -14.63
C PRO A 282 18.38 49.29 -14.44
N ALA A 283 17.96 48.06 -14.70
CA ALA A 283 16.54 47.69 -14.68
C ALA A 283 16.00 47.58 -13.27
N VAL A 284 16.79 47.00 -12.37
CA VAL A 284 16.41 46.79 -10.97
C VAL A 284 17.51 47.31 -10.07
N THR A 285 17.11 48.07 -9.06
CA THR A 285 17.96 48.49 -7.95
C THR A 285 17.57 47.69 -6.71
N PRO A 286 18.40 46.73 -6.27
CA PRO A 286 18.12 45.88 -5.11
C PRO A 286 17.68 46.67 -3.87
N GLY A 287 16.60 46.21 -3.24
CA GLY A 287 15.99 46.82 -2.06
C GLY A 287 15.17 48.08 -2.35
N LYS A 288 15.15 48.59 -3.58
CA LYS A 288 14.58 49.89 -3.94
C LYS A 288 13.62 49.79 -5.14
N PRO A 289 12.41 49.24 -4.93
CA PRO A 289 11.44 49.04 -6.02
C PRO A 289 10.99 50.35 -6.68
N ASP A 290 10.84 51.44 -5.92
CA ASP A 290 10.30 52.70 -6.48
C ASP A 290 11.30 53.43 -7.40
N THR A 291 12.60 53.14 -7.28
CA THR A 291 13.64 53.67 -8.18
C THR A 291 14.00 52.69 -9.30
N SER A 292 13.50 51.45 -9.24
CA SER A 292 13.79 50.41 -10.24
C SER A 292 12.99 50.63 -11.52
N LEU A 293 13.67 50.74 -12.66
CA LEU A 293 13.04 50.97 -13.96
C LEU A 293 12.07 49.86 -14.35
N LEU A 294 12.37 48.60 -14.01
CA LEU A 294 11.47 47.46 -14.23
C LEU A 294 10.10 47.69 -13.57
N VAL A 295 10.11 48.08 -12.30
CA VAL A 295 8.88 48.33 -11.53
C VAL A 295 8.11 49.53 -12.10
N LYS A 296 8.82 50.58 -12.51
CA LYS A 296 8.18 51.75 -13.16
C LYS A 296 7.54 51.37 -14.49
N ALA A 297 8.25 50.58 -15.30
CA ALA A 297 7.79 50.13 -16.60
C ALA A 297 6.54 49.25 -16.51
N VAL A 298 6.51 48.29 -15.57
CA VAL A 298 5.34 47.41 -15.40
C VAL A 298 4.16 48.09 -14.72
N ARG A 299 4.40 49.15 -13.94
CA ARG A 299 3.34 50.01 -13.38
C ARG A 299 2.84 51.07 -14.34
N TYR A 300 3.46 51.22 -15.51
CA TYR A 300 3.18 52.29 -16.46
C TYR A 300 3.34 53.68 -15.83
N ALA A 301 4.21 53.79 -14.82
CA ALA A 301 4.42 55.01 -14.06
C ALA A 301 5.15 56.08 -14.86
N ASP A 302 5.73 55.69 -16.00
CA ASP A 302 6.28 56.57 -17.03
C ASP A 302 5.47 56.36 -18.31
N LYS A 303 5.09 57.46 -18.98
CA LYS A 303 4.23 57.42 -20.18
C LYS A 303 4.99 56.95 -21.42
N ASP A 304 6.30 57.15 -21.43
CA ASP A 304 7.17 56.77 -22.55
C ASP A 304 7.87 55.42 -22.31
N LEU A 305 7.66 54.81 -21.14
CA LEU A 305 8.22 53.51 -20.74
C LEU A 305 7.15 52.63 -20.06
N GLN A 306 6.42 51.88 -20.89
CA GLN A 306 5.30 51.03 -20.49
C GLN A 306 5.48 49.61 -21.02
N MET A 307 5.54 48.61 -20.13
CA MET A 307 5.76 47.20 -20.49
C MET A 307 4.87 46.25 -19.67
N PRO A 308 4.18 45.25 -20.26
CA PRO A 308 4.12 44.91 -21.68
C PRO A 308 3.20 45.85 -22.47
N PRO A 309 3.64 46.44 -23.60
CA PRO A 309 3.05 47.64 -24.22
C PRO A 309 1.59 47.50 -24.67
N GLU A 310 1.11 46.29 -24.91
CA GLU A 310 -0.27 46.03 -25.33
C GLU A 310 -1.23 45.97 -24.15
N GLU A 311 -0.83 45.31 -23.06
CA GLU A 311 -1.65 45.17 -21.87
C GLU A 311 -0.78 45.15 -20.60
N PRO A 312 -1.06 46.04 -19.63
CA PRO A 312 -0.30 46.08 -18.39
C PRO A 312 -0.43 44.77 -17.61
N LEU A 313 0.63 44.42 -16.86
CA LEU A 313 0.57 43.22 -16.03
C LEU A 313 -0.52 43.33 -14.96
N PRO A 314 -1.12 42.19 -14.56
CA PRO A 314 -1.97 42.13 -13.40
C PRO A 314 -1.27 42.72 -12.17
N ALA A 315 -2.01 43.48 -11.38
CA ALA A 315 -1.46 44.18 -10.22
C ALA A 315 -0.78 43.23 -9.22
N GLU A 316 -1.26 42.00 -9.11
CA GLU A 316 -0.68 40.91 -8.31
C GLU A 316 0.69 40.44 -8.82
N GLU A 317 0.87 40.35 -10.13
CA GLU A 317 2.14 40.01 -10.75
C GLU A 317 3.15 41.17 -10.61
N ILE A 318 2.69 42.41 -10.79
CA ILE A 318 3.52 43.61 -10.50
C ILE A 318 3.94 43.62 -9.02
N ALA A 319 3.04 43.25 -8.11
CA ALA A 319 3.33 43.21 -6.68
C ALA A 319 4.40 42.17 -6.33
N LEU A 320 4.40 41.02 -7.02
CA LEU A 320 5.46 40.02 -6.88
C LEU A 320 6.83 40.56 -7.31
N LEU A 321 6.92 41.23 -8.47
CA LEU A 321 8.18 41.84 -8.92
C LEU A 321 8.65 42.96 -7.99
N VAL A 322 7.74 43.78 -7.48
CA VAL A 322 8.03 44.83 -6.49
C VAL A 322 8.57 44.24 -5.19
N GLU A 323 7.95 43.17 -4.71
CA GLU A 323 8.32 42.52 -3.45
C GLU A 323 9.67 41.82 -3.58
N TRP A 324 9.92 41.15 -4.70
CA TRP A 324 11.23 40.60 -5.00
C TRP A 324 12.35 41.65 -4.99
N VAL A 325 12.13 42.79 -5.67
CA VAL A 325 13.11 43.87 -5.65
C VAL A 325 13.30 44.40 -4.24
N ARG A 326 12.23 44.54 -3.45
CA ARG A 326 12.27 44.99 -2.05
C ARG A 326 13.08 44.06 -1.15
N GLN A 327 13.03 42.75 -1.39
CA GLN A 327 13.79 41.73 -0.63
C GLN A 327 15.29 41.71 -0.97
N GLY A 328 15.78 42.70 -1.71
CA GLY A 328 17.17 42.77 -2.16
C GLY A 328 17.38 42.14 -3.54
N ALA A 329 16.30 41.88 -4.28
CA ALA A 329 16.33 41.20 -5.57
C ALA A 329 17.17 39.90 -5.51
N ILE A 330 16.98 39.12 -4.44
CA ILE A 330 17.70 37.86 -4.24
C ILE A 330 17.38 36.95 -5.42
N ASP A 331 18.43 36.62 -6.14
CA ASP A 331 18.37 35.89 -7.39
C ASP A 331 19.51 34.86 -7.37
N PRO A 332 19.22 33.56 -7.21
CA PRO A 332 20.19 32.48 -7.20
C PRO A 332 20.79 32.22 -8.60
N ARG A 333 20.37 32.95 -9.65
CA ARG A 333 20.99 32.90 -11.00
C ARG A 333 22.31 33.68 -11.03
N LEU A 334 23.26 33.32 -10.17
CA LEU A 334 24.53 34.05 -9.95
C LEU A 334 25.47 34.08 -11.17
N ASP A 335 25.27 33.17 -12.13
CA ASP A 335 26.07 33.10 -13.35
C ASP A 335 25.30 33.61 -14.56
N ALA A 336 25.44 34.89 -14.91
CA ALA A 336 25.08 35.36 -16.26
C ALA A 336 26.15 35.07 -17.32
N ARG A 337 27.21 34.34 -16.96
CA ARG A 337 27.97 33.56 -17.95
C ARG A 337 27.37 32.17 -18.18
N ALA A 338 26.40 31.71 -17.38
CA ALA A 338 25.74 30.41 -17.58
C ALA A 338 24.24 30.52 -17.95
N ALA A 339 23.62 31.70 -17.81
CA ALA A 339 22.30 31.99 -18.38
C ALA A 339 22.38 32.73 -19.73
N ALA A 340 23.56 32.80 -20.34
CA ALA A 340 23.67 32.47 -21.75
C ALA A 340 24.03 30.97 -21.83
N GLN A 341 23.16 30.11 -21.30
CA GLN A 341 22.89 28.93 -22.09
C GLN A 341 21.69 29.33 -22.92
N PRO A 342 21.85 29.37 -24.24
CA PRO A 342 20.72 29.57 -25.14
C PRO A 342 19.67 28.51 -24.81
N GLU A 343 18.47 28.68 -25.36
CA GLU A 343 17.77 27.52 -25.90
C GLU A 343 18.69 26.83 -26.93
N THR A 344 19.72 26.16 -26.45
CA THR A 344 20.09 24.86 -26.97
C THR A 344 19.68 23.92 -25.84
N ASP A 345 18.37 23.76 -25.68
CA ASP A 345 17.67 22.53 -26.05
C ASP A 345 18.48 21.23 -26.06
N ASP A 346 19.46 21.07 -25.17
CA ASP A 346 20.21 19.84 -25.09
C ASP A 346 20.53 19.51 -23.64
N TRP A 347 19.48 19.04 -22.95
CA TRP A 347 19.62 18.21 -21.75
C TRP A 347 20.75 17.18 -21.90
N ALA A 348 21.06 16.68 -23.12
CA ALA A 348 22.19 15.78 -23.30
C ALA A 348 23.53 16.43 -22.93
N VAL A 349 23.75 17.72 -23.17
CA VAL A 349 25.00 18.41 -22.80
C VAL A 349 25.13 18.54 -21.28
N GLU A 350 24.07 18.98 -20.59
CA GLU A 350 24.08 19.10 -19.13
C GLU A 350 24.18 17.71 -18.45
N PHE A 351 23.50 16.71 -19.01
CA PHE A 351 23.65 15.32 -18.59
C PHE A 351 25.10 14.85 -18.70
N GLN A 352 25.78 15.05 -19.84
CA GLN A 352 27.18 14.68 -20.00
C GLN A 352 28.09 15.39 -18.99
N LYS A 353 27.89 16.68 -18.75
CA LYS A 353 28.66 17.43 -17.75
C LYS A 353 28.48 16.88 -16.33
N ARG A 354 27.28 16.41 -15.99
CA ARG A 354 27.00 15.84 -14.66
C ARG A 354 27.60 14.44 -14.49
N LEU A 355 27.78 13.68 -15.57
CA LEU A 355 28.49 12.39 -15.50
C LEU A 355 29.93 12.54 -15.03
N ASP A 356 30.55 13.73 -15.19
CA ASP A 356 31.90 14.01 -14.71
C ASP A 356 31.99 14.25 -13.19
N TRP A 357 30.89 14.17 -12.44
CA TRP A 357 30.89 14.34 -10.99
C TRP A 357 31.75 13.29 -10.28
N TRP A 358 32.46 13.72 -9.23
CA TRP A 358 33.37 12.85 -8.47
C TRP A 358 32.69 11.57 -7.96
N SER A 359 31.41 11.63 -7.62
CA SER A 359 30.62 10.50 -7.10
C SER A 359 30.19 9.50 -8.17
N LEU A 360 30.23 9.88 -9.45
CA LEU A 360 29.87 9.02 -10.59
C LEU A 360 31.12 8.45 -11.29
N ASN A 361 32.30 8.97 -10.96
CA ASN A 361 33.57 8.44 -11.45
C ASN A 361 33.95 7.14 -10.72
N PRO A 362 34.69 6.22 -11.38
CA PRO A 362 35.24 5.05 -10.72
C PRO A 362 36.08 5.43 -9.50
N LEU A 363 35.98 4.63 -8.43
CA LEU A 363 36.79 4.83 -7.22
C LEU A 363 38.28 4.65 -7.55
N ALA A 364 39.09 5.65 -7.16
CA ALA A 364 40.55 5.58 -7.23
C ALA A 364 41.11 4.96 -5.94
N ASP A 365 42.32 4.40 -6.02
CA ASP A 365 43.10 3.91 -4.86
C ASP A 365 44.29 4.85 -4.59
N PRO A 366 44.07 6.02 -3.97
CA PRO A 366 45.12 6.99 -3.73
C PRO A 366 46.06 6.55 -2.59
N GLU A 367 47.36 6.79 -2.74
CA GLU A 367 48.31 6.59 -1.66
C GLU A 367 48.00 7.53 -0.47
N PRO A 368 47.86 7.01 0.77
CA PRO A 368 47.62 7.85 1.94
C PRO A 368 48.77 8.84 2.19
N PRO A 369 48.48 10.09 2.58
CA PRO A 369 49.51 11.10 2.79
C PRO A 369 50.45 10.71 3.93
N ALA A 370 51.73 11.08 3.78
CA ALA A 370 52.70 10.97 4.87
C ALA A 370 52.37 12.02 5.94
N VAL A 371 52.24 11.59 7.20
CA VAL A 371 51.87 12.45 8.33
C VAL A 371 52.88 12.31 9.48
N ALA A 372 53.11 13.40 10.21
CA ALA A 372 54.16 13.48 11.23
C ALA A 372 53.85 12.64 12.48
N ASP A 373 52.58 12.47 12.83
CA ASP A 373 52.15 11.67 13.99
C ASP A 373 51.60 10.30 13.58
N ALA A 374 52.52 9.38 13.30
CA ALA A 374 52.20 7.99 12.98
C ALA A 374 51.54 7.20 14.13
N ARG A 375 51.51 7.74 15.37
CA ARG A 375 50.87 7.08 16.52
C ARG A 375 49.37 7.32 16.59
N TRP A 376 48.87 8.43 16.04
CA TRP A 376 47.44 8.69 15.90
C TRP A 376 46.91 8.19 14.54
N ALA A 377 47.70 8.30 13.48
CA ALA A 377 47.29 7.95 12.12
C ALA A 377 47.56 6.47 11.76
N LEU A 378 46.92 5.56 12.51
CA LEU A 378 47.13 4.11 12.42
C LEU A 378 46.54 3.51 11.13
N ARG A 379 45.39 4.00 10.66
CA ARG A 379 44.74 3.51 9.43
C ARG A 379 44.92 4.49 8.26
N PRO A 380 44.80 4.02 7.00
CA PRO A 380 44.87 4.88 5.82
C PRO A 380 43.96 6.11 5.90
N VAL A 381 42.71 5.95 6.36
CA VAL A 381 41.74 7.05 6.51
C VAL A 381 42.20 8.10 7.52
N ASP A 382 42.82 7.68 8.62
CA ASP A 382 43.28 8.58 9.68
C ASP A 382 44.39 9.51 9.17
N ARG A 383 45.21 9.05 8.22
CA ARG A 383 46.25 9.88 7.59
C ARG A 383 45.66 11.01 6.76
N PHE A 384 44.59 10.74 6.01
CA PHE A 384 43.87 11.79 5.27
C PHE A 384 43.22 12.81 6.22
N VAL A 385 42.57 12.34 7.28
CA VAL A 385 41.97 13.21 8.31
C VAL A 385 43.04 14.06 8.98
N TYR A 386 44.15 13.45 9.39
CA TYR A 386 45.25 14.16 10.05
C TYR A 386 45.88 15.20 9.13
N ALA A 387 46.14 14.87 7.86
CA ALA A 387 46.68 15.82 6.89
C ALA A 387 45.76 17.05 6.75
N GLY A 388 44.43 16.85 6.74
CA GLY A 388 43.46 17.95 6.75
C GLY A 388 43.49 18.78 8.03
N LEU A 389 43.56 18.13 9.20
CA LEU A 389 43.66 18.81 10.50
C LEU A 389 44.95 19.63 10.60
N ASP A 390 46.08 19.06 10.21
CA ASP A 390 47.39 19.71 10.24
C ASP A 390 47.43 20.93 9.30
N ALA A 391 46.90 20.78 8.08
CA ALA A 391 46.74 21.90 7.14
C ALA A 391 45.85 23.03 7.70
N ALA A 392 44.85 22.68 8.52
CA ALA A 392 43.99 23.62 9.22
C ALA A 392 44.55 24.09 10.58
N ALA A 393 45.76 23.66 10.96
CA ALA A 393 46.38 23.91 12.27
C ALA A 393 45.53 23.45 13.48
N LEU A 394 44.73 22.40 13.29
CA LEU A 394 43.91 21.76 14.31
C LEU A 394 44.60 20.51 14.87
N ARG A 395 44.32 20.21 16.14
CA ARG A 395 44.80 18.98 16.78
C ARG A 395 43.66 17.97 16.91
N PRO A 396 43.94 16.66 16.78
CA PRO A 396 42.94 15.65 17.06
C PRO A 396 42.39 15.74 18.48
N ALA A 397 41.12 15.38 18.65
CA ALA A 397 40.51 15.24 19.96
C ALA A 397 41.17 14.08 20.75
N PRO A 398 41.25 14.16 22.09
CA PRO A 398 41.75 13.05 22.90
C PRO A 398 40.83 11.83 22.78
N ALA A 399 41.41 10.63 22.99
CA ALA A 399 40.64 9.40 23.07
C ALA A 399 39.61 9.46 24.21
N ALA A 400 38.48 8.78 24.04
CA ALA A 400 37.45 8.69 25.07
C ALA A 400 37.92 7.81 26.24
N ASP A 401 37.45 8.12 27.45
CA ASP A 401 37.67 7.28 28.63
C ASP A 401 37.16 5.84 28.39
N PRO A 402 37.80 4.81 28.97
CA PRO A 402 37.48 3.41 28.68
C PRO A 402 36.01 3.06 28.95
N GLU A 403 35.42 3.57 30.03
CA GLU A 403 33.99 3.32 30.31
C GLU A 403 33.06 3.95 29.27
N VAL A 404 33.42 5.13 28.77
CA VAL A 404 32.67 5.81 27.70
C VAL A 404 32.80 5.02 26.40
N LEU A 405 34.01 4.53 26.10
CA LEU A 405 34.27 3.72 24.92
C LEU A 405 33.49 2.40 24.93
N LEU A 406 33.52 1.67 26.05
CA LEU A 406 32.75 0.45 26.27
C LEU A 406 31.25 0.69 26.06
N ARG A 407 30.70 1.74 26.68
CA ARG A 407 29.28 2.09 26.51
C ARG A 407 28.95 2.41 25.05
N ARG A 408 29.77 3.23 24.38
CA ARG A 408 29.55 3.61 22.97
C ARG A 408 29.57 2.39 22.08
N LEU A 409 30.59 1.54 22.18
CA LEU A 409 30.69 0.33 21.37
C LEU A 409 29.51 -0.61 21.59
N SER A 410 29.14 -0.88 22.84
CA SER A 410 28.02 -1.76 23.18
C SER A 410 26.69 -1.23 22.61
N VAL A 411 26.39 0.08 22.77
CA VAL A 411 25.15 0.67 22.26
C VAL A 411 25.15 0.78 20.73
N VAL A 412 26.28 1.09 20.12
CA VAL A 412 26.38 1.19 18.66
C VAL A 412 26.21 -0.17 18.01
N LEU A 413 26.96 -1.18 18.49
CA LEU A 413 27.02 -2.50 17.88
C LEU A 413 25.85 -3.40 18.27
N LEU A 414 25.37 -3.34 19.51
CA LEU A 414 24.29 -4.22 20.00
C LEU A 414 22.97 -3.50 20.24
N GLY A 415 22.96 -2.17 20.33
CA GLY A 415 21.79 -1.43 20.84
C GLY A 415 21.55 -1.60 22.35
N LEU A 416 22.44 -2.30 23.06
CA LEU A 416 22.30 -2.65 24.48
C LEU A 416 23.44 -2.05 25.31
N PRO A 417 23.19 -1.67 26.58
CA PRO A 417 24.26 -1.28 27.50
C PRO A 417 25.16 -2.48 27.87
N PRO A 418 26.43 -2.25 28.25
CA PRO A 418 27.33 -3.32 28.68
C PRO A 418 26.88 -3.90 30.04
N THR A 419 27.07 -5.21 30.23
CA THR A 419 26.82 -5.86 31.52
C THR A 419 27.89 -5.51 32.56
N PRO A 420 27.61 -5.66 33.87
CA PRO A 420 28.62 -5.46 34.92
C PRO A 420 29.89 -6.32 34.72
N ALA A 421 29.73 -7.59 34.36
CA ALA A 421 30.84 -8.50 34.12
C ALA A 421 31.71 -8.08 32.91
N GLN A 422 31.08 -7.62 31.82
CA GLN A 422 31.79 -7.08 30.66
C GLN A 422 32.56 -5.80 31.03
N ARG A 423 31.98 -4.93 31.86
CA ARG A 423 32.66 -3.73 32.36
C ARG A 423 33.90 -4.08 33.17
N GLU A 424 33.76 -4.96 34.16
CA GLU A 424 34.88 -5.36 35.02
C GLU A 424 36.01 -6.01 34.19
N THR A 425 35.65 -6.91 33.29
CA THR A 425 36.61 -7.59 32.41
C THR A 425 37.32 -6.59 31.48
N PHE A 426 36.57 -5.71 30.82
CA PHE A 426 37.13 -4.73 29.88
C PHE A 426 38.06 -3.73 30.60
N LEU A 427 37.66 -3.21 31.76
CA LEU A 427 38.51 -2.27 32.51
C LEU A 427 39.81 -2.91 33.01
N TRP A 428 39.74 -4.19 33.42
CA TRP A 428 40.94 -4.93 33.81
C TRP A 428 41.87 -5.17 32.61
N GLN A 429 41.34 -5.62 31.47
CA GLN A 429 42.12 -5.82 30.25
C GLN A 429 42.71 -4.51 29.72
N TRP A 430 41.92 -3.43 29.74
CA TRP A 430 42.34 -2.09 29.33
C TRP A 430 43.52 -1.57 30.14
N HIS A 431 43.58 -1.89 31.44
CA HIS A 431 44.72 -1.50 32.28
C HIS A 431 46.02 -2.21 31.88
N ILE A 432 45.94 -3.39 31.28
CA ILE A 432 47.09 -4.19 30.84
C ILE A 432 47.53 -3.75 29.44
N ASP A 433 46.61 -3.76 28.48
CA ASP A 433 46.85 -3.38 27.09
C ASP A 433 45.57 -2.78 26.47
N PRO A 434 45.47 -1.44 26.38
CA PRO A 434 44.29 -0.76 25.81
C PRO A 434 43.97 -1.16 24.37
N ALA A 435 44.99 -1.40 23.54
CA ALA A 435 44.79 -1.69 22.11
C ALA A 435 44.22 -3.09 21.94
N ALA A 436 44.83 -4.08 22.59
CA ALA A 436 44.34 -5.45 22.57
C ALA A 436 42.96 -5.58 23.23
N ALA A 437 42.70 -4.85 24.33
CA ALA A 437 41.40 -4.83 24.99
C ALA A 437 40.29 -4.26 24.10
N TYR A 438 40.58 -3.20 23.33
CA TYR A 438 39.64 -2.62 22.38
C TYR A 438 39.28 -3.60 21.27
N GLU A 439 40.27 -4.21 20.62
CA GLU A 439 40.04 -5.18 19.54
C GLU A 439 39.28 -6.41 20.04
N ALA A 440 39.67 -6.96 21.19
CA ALA A 440 38.96 -8.09 21.80
C ALA A 440 37.50 -7.77 22.13
N LEU A 441 37.21 -6.56 22.63
CA LEU A 441 35.84 -6.11 22.86
C LEU A 441 35.05 -6.00 21.55
N VAL A 442 35.62 -5.38 20.51
CA VAL A 442 34.97 -5.25 19.21
C VAL A 442 34.64 -6.63 18.63
N ASP A 443 35.60 -7.56 18.63
CA ASP A 443 35.41 -8.94 18.18
C ASP A 443 34.31 -9.67 18.98
N GLN A 444 34.28 -9.47 20.30
CA GLN A 444 33.23 -10.04 21.16
C GLN A 444 31.85 -9.49 20.80
N LEU A 445 31.73 -8.18 20.57
CA LEU A 445 30.46 -7.54 20.24
C LEU A 445 29.98 -7.94 18.84
N LEU A 446 30.86 -7.99 17.84
CA LEU A 446 30.52 -8.43 16.49
C LEU A 446 30.06 -9.90 16.44
N LYS A 447 30.59 -10.76 17.32
CA LYS A 447 30.15 -12.17 17.46
C LYS A 447 28.84 -12.35 18.23
N SER A 448 28.29 -11.29 18.82
CA SER A 448 27.04 -11.36 19.57
C SER A 448 25.84 -11.50 18.61
N PRO A 449 24.84 -12.35 18.89
CA PRO A 449 23.63 -12.43 18.06
C PRO A 449 22.88 -11.10 17.97
N HIS A 450 23.02 -10.22 18.98
CA HIS A 450 22.41 -8.89 19.01
C HIS A 450 23.02 -7.92 17.99
N PHE A 451 24.20 -8.21 17.44
CA PHE A 451 24.79 -7.41 16.36
C PHE A 451 23.88 -7.41 15.12
N GLY A 452 23.48 -8.59 14.66
CA GLY A 452 22.57 -8.75 13.53
C GLY A 452 21.20 -8.12 13.78
N GLU A 453 20.65 -8.26 14.99
CA GLU A 453 19.39 -7.59 15.38
C GLU A 453 19.50 -6.05 15.27
N ARG A 454 20.61 -5.49 15.76
CA ARG A 454 20.86 -4.04 15.74
C ARG A 454 21.04 -3.51 14.31
N PHE A 455 21.82 -4.20 13.48
CA PHE A 455 22.14 -3.75 12.13
C PHE A 455 21.03 -4.03 11.13
N ALA A 456 20.32 -5.16 11.27
CA ALA A 456 19.12 -5.44 10.49
C ALA A 456 18.08 -4.33 10.64
N ARG A 457 17.92 -3.76 11.84
CA ARG A 457 17.00 -2.63 12.07
C ARG A 457 17.34 -1.39 11.24
N HIS A 458 18.62 -1.04 11.11
CA HIS A 458 19.02 0.09 10.25
C HIS A 458 18.72 -0.18 8.78
N TRP A 459 18.93 -1.42 8.33
CA TRP A 459 18.55 -1.82 6.98
C TRP A 459 17.03 -1.79 6.78
N MET A 460 16.27 -2.32 7.74
CA MET A 460 14.82 -2.29 7.77
C MET A 460 14.26 -0.87 7.66
N ASP A 461 14.85 0.10 8.36
CA ASP A 461 14.48 1.52 8.23
C ASP A 461 14.68 2.01 6.78
N ALA A 462 15.80 1.65 6.14
CA ALA A 462 16.12 2.06 4.79
C ALA A 462 15.17 1.46 3.73
N VAL A 463 14.79 0.19 3.90
CA VAL A 463 13.87 -0.50 2.98
C VAL A 463 12.40 -0.30 3.29
N ARG A 464 12.08 0.41 4.39
CA ARG A 464 10.71 0.69 4.86
C ARG A 464 9.99 -0.60 5.27
N TYR A 465 10.69 -1.43 6.01
CA TYR A 465 10.15 -2.66 6.57
C TYR A 465 8.85 -2.39 7.34
N THR A 466 7.85 -3.19 7.07
CA THR A 466 6.60 -3.23 7.83
C THR A 466 6.09 -4.65 7.93
N ASP A 467 5.49 -5.02 9.07
CA ASP A 467 4.84 -6.33 9.21
C ASP A 467 3.50 -6.38 8.45
N THR A 468 2.94 -5.23 8.11
CA THR A 468 1.66 -5.06 7.40
C THR A 468 1.74 -3.90 6.39
N TYR A 469 0.78 -3.81 5.47
CA TYR A 469 0.77 -2.75 4.46
C TYR A 469 0.13 -1.42 4.94
N GLY A 470 -0.52 -1.40 6.11
CA GLY A 470 -0.86 -0.18 6.86
C GLY A 470 -1.69 0.89 6.13
N TYR A 471 -2.72 0.49 5.36
CA TYR A 471 -3.65 1.43 4.69
C TYR A 471 -5.02 1.45 5.40
N GLU A 472 -6.15 1.38 4.68
CA GLU A 472 -7.49 1.35 5.27
C GLU A 472 -7.70 0.14 6.20
N TRP A 473 -7.16 -1.03 5.83
CA TRP A 473 -7.23 -2.28 6.60
C TRP A 473 -5.81 -2.80 6.84
N ASP A 474 -5.63 -3.52 7.95
CA ASP A 474 -4.32 -4.02 8.35
C ASP A 474 -4.05 -5.41 7.75
N VAL A 475 -3.55 -5.44 6.51
CA VAL A 475 -3.22 -6.67 5.78
C VAL A 475 -1.76 -7.05 6.02
N PRO A 476 -1.46 -8.29 6.49
CA PRO A 476 -0.10 -8.76 6.68
C PRO A 476 0.75 -8.71 5.40
N ALA A 477 1.98 -8.21 5.51
CA ALA A 477 2.98 -8.32 4.46
C ALA A 477 3.57 -9.74 4.48
N LYS A 478 2.94 -10.66 3.74
CA LYS A 478 3.31 -12.08 3.71
C LYS A 478 4.79 -12.25 3.33
N GLY A 479 5.59 -12.84 4.22
CA GLY A 479 7.05 -12.97 4.05
C GLY A 479 7.88 -11.97 4.86
N ALA A 480 7.25 -10.98 5.54
CA ALA A 480 7.98 -9.92 6.23
C ALA A 480 8.85 -10.45 7.36
N PHE A 481 8.33 -11.33 8.22
CA PHE A 481 9.12 -11.85 9.33
C PHE A 481 10.29 -12.73 8.85
N GLU A 482 10.10 -13.50 7.78
CA GLU A 482 11.16 -14.28 7.14
C GLU A 482 12.26 -13.36 6.61
N TYR A 483 11.89 -12.21 6.03
CA TYR A 483 12.82 -11.19 5.58
C TYR A 483 13.57 -10.52 6.73
N ARG A 484 12.90 -10.15 7.83
CA ARG A 484 13.57 -9.66 9.04
C ARG A 484 14.60 -10.67 9.54
N ASP A 485 14.21 -11.94 9.65
CA ASP A 485 15.09 -12.97 10.19
C ASP A 485 16.25 -13.27 9.21
N TYR A 486 16.01 -13.21 7.90
CA TYR A 486 17.04 -13.23 6.86
C TYR A 486 18.06 -12.10 7.06
N LEU A 487 17.62 -10.87 7.32
CA LEU A 487 18.53 -9.73 7.54
C LEU A 487 19.41 -9.99 8.76
N ILE A 488 18.81 -10.42 9.87
CA ILE A 488 19.54 -10.73 11.11
C ILE A 488 20.60 -11.81 10.86
N ARG A 489 20.23 -12.88 10.14
CA ARG A 489 21.18 -13.95 9.78
C ARG A 489 22.26 -13.47 8.82
N ALA A 490 21.92 -12.61 7.85
CA ALA A 490 22.88 -12.07 6.89
C ALA A 490 23.95 -11.20 7.57
N PHE A 491 23.55 -10.32 8.50
CA PHE A 491 24.49 -9.51 9.28
C PHE A 491 25.32 -10.34 10.26
N ASN A 492 24.71 -11.29 10.98
CA ASN A 492 25.45 -12.17 11.89
C ASN A 492 26.39 -13.15 11.15
N GLY A 493 26.04 -13.52 9.92
CA GLY A 493 26.84 -14.37 9.05
C GLY A 493 27.89 -13.64 8.23
N ASP A 494 28.03 -12.32 8.39
CA ASP A 494 28.94 -11.45 7.62
C ASP A 494 28.83 -11.67 6.11
N VAL A 495 27.59 -11.72 5.60
CA VAL A 495 27.34 -11.86 4.16
C VAL A 495 27.93 -10.66 3.43
N GLY A 496 28.81 -10.92 2.46
CA GLY A 496 29.45 -9.89 1.65
C GLY A 496 28.44 -8.92 1.05
N PHE A 497 28.73 -7.61 1.14
CA PHE A 497 27.79 -6.56 0.76
C PHE A 497 27.30 -6.68 -0.69
N ASP A 498 28.15 -7.11 -1.63
CA ASP A 498 27.77 -7.34 -3.03
C ASP A 498 26.73 -8.46 -3.18
N THR A 499 26.91 -9.55 -2.45
CA THR A 499 26.00 -10.70 -2.41
C THR A 499 24.70 -10.30 -1.75
N PHE A 500 24.78 -9.61 -0.62
CA PHE A 500 23.62 -9.08 0.09
C PHE A 500 22.77 -8.18 -0.83
N LEU A 501 23.36 -7.19 -1.51
CA LEU A 501 22.63 -6.33 -2.45
C LEU A 501 22.04 -7.10 -3.63
N ARG A 502 22.76 -8.07 -4.20
CA ARG A 502 22.23 -8.91 -5.30
C ARG A 502 21.02 -9.72 -4.85
N GLU A 503 21.05 -10.26 -3.63
CA GLU A 503 19.90 -10.99 -3.06
C GLU A 503 18.68 -10.07 -2.92
N GLN A 504 18.86 -8.82 -2.49
CA GLN A 504 17.76 -7.86 -2.37
C GLN A 504 17.05 -7.56 -3.70
N VAL A 505 17.79 -7.58 -4.81
CA VAL A 505 17.29 -7.15 -6.13
C VAL A 505 16.87 -8.33 -7.00
N ALA A 506 17.59 -9.45 -6.93
CA ALA A 506 17.45 -10.57 -7.86
C ALA A 506 17.74 -11.93 -7.20
N GLY A 507 17.51 -12.04 -5.90
CA GLY A 507 17.80 -13.24 -5.12
C GLY A 507 17.06 -14.51 -5.58
N ASP A 508 15.90 -14.35 -6.22
CA ASP A 508 15.14 -15.42 -6.87
C ASP A 508 15.73 -15.91 -8.21
N LEU A 509 16.68 -15.17 -8.78
CA LEU A 509 17.39 -15.47 -10.02
C LEU A 509 18.83 -15.97 -9.79
N LEU A 510 19.32 -15.96 -8.56
CA LEU A 510 20.68 -16.39 -8.24
C LEU A 510 20.84 -17.90 -8.41
N THR A 511 21.85 -18.30 -9.17
CA THR A 511 22.19 -19.71 -9.43
C THR A 511 23.70 -19.93 -9.27
N PRO A 512 24.16 -20.73 -8.28
CA PRO A 512 23.36 -21.32 -7.20
C PRO A 512 22.88 -20.26 -6.18
N PRO A 513 21.74 -20.50 -5.51
CA PRO A 513 21.31 -19.64 -4.41
C PRO A 513 22.14 -19.91 -3.13
N ARG A 514 22.15 -18.94 -2.21
CA ARG A 514 22.65 -19.13 -0.85
C ARG A 514 21.60 -19.88 -0.03
N VAL A 515 22.02 -20.97 0.58
CA VAL A 515 21.16 -21.87 1.36
C VAL A 515 21.70 -21.97 2.79
N ASP A 516 20.82 -21.81 3.77
CA ASP A 516 21.09 -22.22 5.15
C ASP A 516 20.72 -23.70 5.27
N ALA A 517 21.74 -24.56 5.32
CA ALA A 517 21.56 -26.00 5.41
C ALA A 517 21.01 -26.47 6.77
N GLY A 518 21.25 -25.70 7.85
CA GLY A 518 20.76 -26.02 9.19
C GLY A 518 19.25 -25.78 9.31
N LEU A 519 18.75 -24.73 8.68
CA LEU A 519 17.33 -24.39 8.62
C LEU A 519 16.59 -25.04 7.44
N GLY A 520 17.33 -25.48 6.42
CA GLY A 520 16.75 -25.95 5.17
C GLY A 520 16.00 -24.83 4.45
N VAL A 521 16.60 -23.64 4.39
CA VAL A 521 16.02 -22.42 3.82
C VAL A 521 16.90 -21.89 2.68
N ASN A 522 16.27 -21.51 1.58
CA ASN A 522 16.89 -20.70 0.53
C ASN A 522 16.86 -19.24 0.98
N GLU A 523 18.01 -18.70 1.37
CA GLU A 523 18.11 -17.33 1.86
C GLU A 523 17.99 -16.32 0.72
N SER A 524 18.54 -16.65 -0.46
CA SER A 524 18.53 -15.73 -1.59
C SER A 524 17.11 -15.39 -2.06
N VAL A 525 16.17 -16.35 -2.06
CA VAL A 525 14.78 -16.08 -2.51
C VAL A 525 14.01 -15.13 -1.58
N ILE A 526 14.49 -14.90 -0.36
CA ILE A 526 13.85 -14.01 0.62
C ILE A 526 14.20 -12.54 0.33
N GLY A 527 15.41 -12.27 -0.18
CA GLY A 527 15.92 -10.91 -0.44
C GLY A 527 14.99 -10.00 -1.26
N PRO A 528 14.37 -10.46 -2.36
CA PRO A 528 13.46 -9.66 -3.18
C PRO A 528 12.21 -9.12 -2.45
N MET A 529 11.96 -9.57 -1.21
CA MET A 529 10.95 -8.97 -0.33
C MET A 529 11.14 -7.44 -0.16
N PHE A 530 12.35 -6.90 -0.38
CA PHE A 530 12.58 -5.45 -0.50
C PHE A 530 11.54 -4.73 -1.37
N PHE A 531 11.21 -5.28 -2.53
CA PHE A 531 10.24 -4.68 -3.46
C PHE A 531 8.81 -4.64 -2.91
N HIS A 532 8.53 -5.44 -1.89
CA HIS A 532 7.22 -5.54 -1.26
C HIS A 532 7.12 -4.68 0.00
N MET A 533 8.22 -4.07 0.46
CA MET A 533 8.20 -3.19 1.63
C MET A 533 7.73 -1.78 1.26
N GLY A 534 6.79 -1.24 2.05
CA GLY A 534 6.17 0.06 1.85
C GLY A 534 4.65 0.00 1.77
N GLU A 535 4.04 1.17 1.54
CA GLU A 535 2.59 1.32 1.48
C GLU A 535 1.99 0.63 0.24
N HIS A 536 0.93 -0.14 0.46
CA HIS A 536 0.15 -0.77 -0.61
C HIS A 536 -1.33 -0.46 -0.44
N ARG A 537 -1.98 -0.06 -1.53
CA ARG A 537 -3.40 0.27 -1.54
C ARG A 537 -4.25 -0.92 -1.92
N HIS A 538 -5.46 -0.89 -1.37
CA HIS A 538 -6.50 -1.88 -1.63
C HIS A 538 -7.23 -1.51 -2.92
N GLY A 539 -7.73 -2.51 -3.63
CA GLY A 539 -8.54 -2.30 -4.82
C GLY A 539 -7.79 -2.48 -6.13
N SER A 540 -8.57 -2.46 -7.20
CA SER A 540 -8.11 -2.74 -8.56
C SER A 540 -7.75 -1.42 -9.26
N SER A 541 -6.61 -1.41 -9.96
CA SER A 541 -6.25 -0.34 -10.89
C SER A 541 -7.25 -0.19 -12.04
N LEU A 542 -8.05 -1.21 -12.35
CA LEU A 542 -9.19 -1.09 -13.28
C LEU A 542 -10.29 -0.18 -12.74
N ALA A 543 -10.51 -0.18 -11.42
CA ALA A 543 -11.54 0.62 -10.76
C ALA A 543 -11.04 2.03 -10.41
N TYR A 544 -9.79 2.15 -9.96
CA TYR A 544 -9.17 3.41 -9.57
C TYR A 544 -7.80 3.57 -10.23
N ASN A 545 -7.72 4.53 -11.16
CA ASN A 545 -6.45 4.83 -11.82
C ASN A 545 -5.43 5.32 -10.78
N GLY A 546 -4.28 4.63 -10.67
CA GLY A 546 -3.15 5.06 -9.86
C GLY A 546 -2.72 4.14 -8.72
N VAL A 547 -3.49 3.10 -8.37
CA VAL A 547 -3.14 2.14 -7.30
C VAL A 547 -1.77 1.50 -7.56
N HIS A 548 -1.56 0.96 -8.76
CA HIS A 548 -0.25 0.43 -9.15
C HIS A 548 0.85 1.51 -9.26
N GLN A 549 0.50 2.69 -9.75
CA GLN A 549 1.49 3.74 -10.06
C GLN A 549 2.12 4.35 -8.80
N GLU A 550 1.36 4.45 -7.71
CA GLU A 550 1.91 4.86 -6.42
C GLU A 550 2.91 3.85 -5.85
N MET A 551 2.60 2.56 -5.98
CA MET A 551 3.49 1.47 -5.58
C MET A 551 4.79 1.45 -6.43
N VAL A 552 4.69 1.66 -7.75
CA VAL A 552 5.88 1.78 -8.63
C VAL A 552 6.72 3.01 -8.26
N ASN A 553 6.09 4.15 -8.04
CA ASN A 553 6.78 5.37 -7.59
C ASN A 553 7.50 5.14 -6.26
N ASN A 554 6.86 4.45 -5.32
CA ASN A 554 7.44 4.08 -4.05
C ASN A 554 8.67 3.16 -4.24
N LYS A 555 8.61 2.17 -5.14
CA LYS A 555 9.77 1.32 -5.49
C LYS A 555 10.94 2.11 -6.07
N VAL A 556 10.67 2.99 -7.04
CA VAL A 556 11.71 3.85 -7.64
C VAL A 556 12.39 4.71 -6.57
N ASP A 557 11.61 5.30 -5.66
CA ASP A 557 12.12 6.15 -4.59
C ASP A 557 13.03 5.40 -3.61
N ALA A 558 12.61 4.23 -3.09
CA ALA A 558 13.51 3.47 -2.21
C ALA A 558 14.68 2.85 -2.93
N PHE A 559 14.47 2.29 -4.13
CA PHE A 559 15.56 1.66 -4.85
C PHE A 559 16.70 2.66 -5.11
N SER A 560 16.34 3.85 -5.61
CA SER A 560 17.33 4.90 -5.87
C SER A 560 18.04 5.38 -4.60
N LYS A 561 17.33 5.55 -3.49
CA LYS A 561 17.94 5.98 -2.22
C LYS A 561 18.82 4.91 -1.58
N VAL A 562 18.36 3.66 -1.55
CA VAL A 562 19.02 2.56 -0.84
C VAL A 562 20.21 2.02 -1.64
N PHE A 563 20.04 1.80 -2.94
CA PHE A 563 21.04 1.10 -3.77
C PHE A 563 21.90 2.04 -4.60
N LEU A 564 21.37 3.21 -5.00
CA LEU A 564 22.10 4.19 -5.80
C LEU A 564 22.55 5.41 -4.99
N ALA A 565 22.19 5.49 -3.70
CA ALA A 565 22.42 6.65 -2.85
C ALA A 565 21.99 7.99 -3.48
N THR A 566 20.95 7.97 -4.34
CA THR A 566 20.54 9.10 -5.17
C THR A 566 19.04 9.33 -5.04
N THR A 567 18.61 10.59 -4.95
CA THR A 567 17.18 10.92 -5.01
C THR A 567 16.77 11.16 -6.45
N VAL A 568 15.80 10.40 -6.96
CA VAL A 568 15.31 10.56 -8.35
C VAL A 568 13.85 11.01 -8.44
N ALA A 569 13.19 11.26 -7.30
CA ALA A 569 11.76 11.57 -7.26
C ALA A 569 11.38 12.81 -8.09
N CYS A 570 12.23 13.84 -8.15
CA CYS A 570 12.00 15.02 -9.00
C CYS A 570 11.93 14.67 -10.50
N ALA A 571 12.65 13.62 -10.91
CA ALA A 571 12.70 13.15 -12.30
C ALA A 571 11.33 12.68 -12.83
N LYS A 572 10.36 12.45 -11.93
CA LYS A 572 8.98 12.09 -12.27
C LYS A 572 8.32 13.14 -13.17
N CYS A 573 8.47 14.43 -12.85
CA CYS A 573 7.73 15.50 -13.54
C CYS A 573 8.57 16.24 -14.59
N HIS A 574 9.90 16.25 -14.45
CA HIS A 574 10.85 16.91 -15.34
C HIS A 574 12.23 16.26 -15.22
N ASN A 575 13.19 16.48 -16.13
CA ASN A 575 14.57 16.01 -15.94
C ASN A 575 15.14 16.48 -14.60
N HIS A 576 15.88 15.63 -13.89
CA HIS A 576 16.29 15.90 -12.52
C HIS A 576 17.12 17.20 -12.42
N LYS A 577 16.84 18.03 -11.41
CA LYS A 577 17.41 19.39 -11.32
C LYS A 577 18.92 19.39 -11.04
N LEU A 578 19.39 18.41 -10.27
CA LEU A 578 20.78 18.33 -9.80
C LEU A 578 21.51 17.13 -10.39
N GLU A 579 21.02 15.93 -10.17
CA GLU A 579 21.59 14.68 -10.69
C GLU A 579 21.53 14.50 -12.22
N ALA A 580 22.40 13.65 -12.76
CA ALA A 580 22.41 13.17 -14.15
C ALA A 580 21.30 12.13 -14.39
N VAL A 581 20.03 12.50 -14.18
CA VAL A 581 18.88 11.59 -14.34
C VAL A 581 17.81 12.29 -15.16
N SER A 582 17.48 11.74 -16.32
CA SER A 582 16.41 12.27 -17.15
C SER A 582 15.04 11.76 -16.68
N GLN A 583 13.97 12.44 -17.09
CA GLN A 583 12.62 11.92 -16.91
C GLN A 583 12.42 10.59 -17.64
N ARG A 584 13.08 10.42 -18.79
CA ARG A 584 13.10 9.14 -19.52
C ARG A 584 13.72 8.03 -18.67
N ASP A 585 14.81 8.29 -17.96
CA ASP A 585 15.46 7.30 -17.09
C ASP A 585 14.56 6.91 -15.92
N TYR A 586 13.86 7.88 -15.32
CA TYR A 586 12.88 7.63 -14.26
C TYR A 586 11.77 6.67 -14.74
N TYR A 587 11.17 6.94 -15.90
CA TYR A 587 10.11 6.09 -16.43
C TYR A 587 10.63 4.76 -17.00
N ALA A 588 11.88 4.71 -17.49
CA ALA A 588 12.53 3.47 -17.88
C ALA A 588 12.73 2.55 -16.66
N LEU A 589 13.18 3.10 -15.53
CA LEU A 589 13.28 2.36 -14.27
C LEU A 589 11.89 1.95 -13.75
N GLY A 590 10.90 2.84 -13.86
CA GLY A 590 9.51 2.50 -13.60
C GLY A 590 9.04 1.30 -14.43
N ALA A 591 9.31 1.27 -15.74
CA ALA A 591 8.96 0.17 -16.63
C ALA A 591 9.62 -1.16 -16.23
N VAL A 592 10.87 -1.11 -15.76
CA VAL A 592 11.54 -2.28 -15.17
C VAL A 592 10.76 -2.79 -13.97
N PHE A 593 10.34 -1.93 -13.03
CA PHE A 593 9.59 -2.38 -11.84
C PHE A 593 8.13 -2.74 -12.09
N MET A 594 7.54 -2.25 -13.19
CA MET A 594 6.21 -2.65 -13.64
C MET A 594 6.23 -4.05 -14.26
N THR A 595 7.34 -4.50 -14.85
CA THR A 595 7.39 -5.76 -15.62
C THR A 595 7.21 -7.03 -14.77
N PRO A 596 7.93 -7.23 -13.64
CA PRO A 596 7.82 -8.41 -12.80
C PRO A 596 6.41 -8.64 -12.27
N ARG A 597 6.07 -9.92 -12.05
CA ARG A 597 4.80 -10.33 -11.46
C ARG A 597 4.94 -10.50 -9.95
N TRP A 598 3.95 -10.03 -9.21
CA TRP A 598 3.95 -10.14 -7.75
C TRP A 598 3.45 -11.52 -7.35
N VAL A 599 4.31 -12.26 -6.66
CA VAL A 599 4.03 -13.65 -6.29
C VAL A 599 4.60 -13.96 -4.92
N SER A 600 4.00 -14.92 -4.22
CA SER A 600 4.67 -15.60 -3.10
C SER A 600 5.39 -16.85 -3.61
N ARG A 601 6.56 -17.13 -3.03
CA ARG A 601 7.38 -18.32 -3.32
C ARG A 601 7.71 -19.07 -2.04
N GLN A 602 8.01 -20.36 -2.13
CA GLN A 602 8.54 -21.10 -0.99
C GLN A 602 9.99 -20.70 -0.72
N ALA A 603 10.31 -20.47 0.55
CA ALA A 603 11.67 -20.26 1.02
C ALA A 603 12.39 -21.58 1.39
N ASP A 604 11.76 -22.74 1.17
CA ASP A 604 12.40 -24.04 1.40
C ASP A 604 13.67 -24.18 0.56
N ALA A 605 14.71 -24.80 1.12
CA ALA A 605 15.91 -25.15 0.38
C ALA A 605 15.56 -26.06 -0.81
N PRO A 606 16.24 -25.90 -1.97
CA PRO A 606 16.07 -26.82 -3.09
C PRO A 606 16.26 -28.28 -2.65
N GLY A 607 15.31 -29.14 -2.99
CA GLY A 607 15.34 -30.56 -2.67
C GLY A 607 14.97 -30.95 -1.23
N LYS A 608 14.53 -29.99 -0.39
CA LYS A 608 14.13 -30.25 1.01
C LYS A 608 13.10 -31.39 1.13
N ASN A 609 12.17 -31.48 0.18
CA ASN A 609 11.08 -32.45 0.20
C ASN A 609 11.33 -33.70 -0.68
N ASP A 610 12.47 -33.80 -1.37
CA ASP A 610 12.70 -34.85 -2.38
C ASP A 610 12.53 -36.26 -1.82
N ALA A 611 13.08 -36.52 -0.64
CA ALA A 611 12.98 -37.83 0.02
C ALA A 611 11.54 -38.18 0.40
N ALA A 612 10.77 -37.22 0.92
CA ALA A 612 9.37 -37.42 1.27
C ALA A 612 8.52 -37.65 0.01
N ILE A 613 8.75 -36.87 -1.04
CA ILE A 613 8.07 -36.98 -2.34
C ILE A 613 8.36 -38.33 -3.00
N ALA A 614 9.62 -38.77 -3.01
CA ALA A 614 10.01 -40.09 -3.50
C ALA A 614 9.27 -41.18 -2.72
N ARG A 615 9.25 -41.10 -1.39
CA ARG A 615 8.56 -42.08 -0.55
C ARG A 615 7.05 -42.11 -0.78
N LEU A 616 6.39 -40.95 -0.92
CA LEU A 616 4.97 -40.87 -1.23
C LEU A 616 4.65 -41.48 -2.60
N LYS A 617 5.49 -41.30 -3.61
CA LYS A 617 5.33 -41.92 -4.92
C LYS A 617 5.43 -43.45 -4.85
N GLU A 618 6.43 -43.97 -4.11
CA GLU A 618 6.57 -45.41 -3.86
C GLU A 618 5.34 -45.99 -3.14
N LEU A 619 4.92 -45.36 -2.05
CA LEU A 619 3.77 -45.80 -1.26
C LEU A 619 2.47 -45.74 -2.07
N ARG A 620 2.24 -44.70 -2.86
CA ARG A 620 1.08 -44.62 -3.75
C ARG A 620 1.07 -45.75 -4.77
N ALA A 621 2.23 -46.10 -5.33
CA ALA A 621 2.34 -47.21 -6.28
C ALA A 621 2.07 -48.56 -5.61
N ALA A 622 2.60 -48.80 -4.41
CA ALA A 622 2.33 -50.01 -3.62
C ALA A 622 0.85 -50.12 -3.23
N ILE A 623 0.25 -49.03 -2.74
CA ILE A 623 -1.18 -48.95 -2.43
C ILE A 623 -2.02 -49.24 -3.66
N ARG A 624 -1.69 -48.65 -4.82
CA ARG A 624 -2.38 -48.93 -6.09
C ARG A 624 -2.34 -50.42 -6.43
N ALA A 625 -1.19 -51.09 -6.26
CA ALA A 625 -1.06 -52.51 -6.57
C ALA A 625 -1.96 -53.38 -5.67
N GLU A 626 -1.98 -53.10 -4.36
CA GLU A 626 -2.86 -53.78 -3.40
C GLU A 626 -4.35 -53.54 -3.67
N VAL A 627 -4.71 -52.31 -4.01
CA VAL A 627 -6.09 -51.95 -4.38
C VAL A 627 -6.49 -52.66 -5.68
N ALA A 628 -5.62 -52.69 -6.68
CA ALA A 628 -5.87 -53.39 -7.95
C ALA A 628 -6.05 -54.91 -7.74
N ALA A 629 -5.25 -55.54 -6.87
CA ALA A 629 -5.40 -56.96 -6.55
C ALA A 629 -6.77 -57.27 -5.93
N ARG A 630 -7.26 -56.41 -5.04
CA ARG A 630 -8.58 -56.55 -4.41
C ARG A 630 -9.71 -56.32 -5.40
N TRP A 631 -9.65 -55.23 -6.16
CA TRP A 631 -10.70 -54.87 -7.11
C TRP A 631 -10.79 -55.88 -8.26
N ALA A 632 -9.68 -56.48 -8.68
CA ALA A 632 -9.67 -57.56 -9.66
C ALA A 632 -10.39 -58.84 -9.18
N ALA A 633 -10.49 -59.05 -7.86
CA ALA A 633 -11.21 -60.18 -7.27
C ALA A 633 -12.70 -59.91 -7.03
N VAL A 634 -13.17 -58.67 -7.22
CA VAL A 634 -14.59 -58.32 -7.04
C VAL A 634 -15.40 -58.86 -8.20
N THR A 635 -16.44 -59.63 -7.88
CA THR A 635 -17.47 -60.03 -8.84
C THR A 635 -18.75 -59.26 -8.55
N LEU A 636 -19.16 -58.38 -9.47
CA LEU A 636 -20.45 -57.70 -9.39
C LEU A 636 -21.55 -58.68 -9.80
N PRO A 637 -22.62 -58.87 -9.00
CA PRO A 637 -23.75 -59.66 -9.44
C PRO A 637 -24.45 -58.99 -10.63
N PRO A 638 -25.13 -59.75 -11.52
CA PRO A 638 -25.76 -59.22 -12.74
C PRO A 638 -26.71 -58.03 -12.49
N ASP A 639 -27.40 -58.05 -11.37
CA ASP A 639 -28.32 -57.02 -10.88
C ASP A 639 -27.71 -56.15 -9.76
N GLY A 640 -26.43 -56.32 -9.44
CA GLY A 640 -25.75 -55.71 -8.30
C GLY A 640 -25.61 -54.19 -8.37
N TRP A 641 -25.82 -53.60 -9.55
CA TRP A 641 -25.90 -52.16 -9.75
C TRP A 641 -27.29 -51.60 -9.46
N ARG A 642 -28.32 -52.45 -9.41
CA ARG A 642 -29.68 -52.03 -9.07
C ARG A 642 -29.74 -51.68 -7.58
N PRO A 643 -30.43 -50.60 -7.19
CA PRO A 643 -30.58 -50.27 -5.77
C PRO A 643 -31.25 -51.43 -5.02
N ALA A 644 -30.69 -51.80 -3.86
CA ALA A 644 -31.31 -52.74 -2.93
C ALA A 644 -32.58 -52.09 -2.31
N ALA A 645 -33.70 -52.16 -3.02
CA ALA A 645 -35.05 -51.79 -2.57
C ALA A 645 -35.31 -50.33 -2.15
N ALA A 646 -35.69 -49.49 -3.12
CA ALA A 646 -36.94 -48.70 -3.14
C ALA A 646 -36.93 -47.85 -4.40
N VAL A 647 -37.78 -48.16 -5.38
CA VAL A 647 -38.15 -47.19 -6.41
C VAL A 647 -38.82 -46.04 -5.67
N VAL A 648 -38.10 -44.96 -5.42
CA VAL A 648 -38.70 -43.72 -4.93
C VAL A 648 -39.49 -43.15 -6.11
N PRO A 649 -40.83 -43.16 -6.08
CA PRO A 649 -41.61 -42.53 -7.14
C PRO A 649 -41.22 -41.05 -7.19
N ASN A 650 -40.89 -40.54 -8.37
CA ASN A 650 -40.41 -39.17 -8.60
C ASN A 650 -38.99 -38.86 -8.10
N ALA A 651 -38.09 -39.84 -8.00
CA ALA A 651 -36.66 -39.53 -7.88
C ALA A 651 -36.21 -38.61 -9.04
N PRO A 652 -35.43 -37.55 -8.77
CA PRO A 652 -34.85 -36.72 -9.82
C PRO A 652 -34.10 -37.61 -10.81
N GLN A 653 -34.40 -37.45 -12.10
CA GLN A 653 -33.62 -38.16 -13.12
C GLN A 653 -32.19 -37.63 -13.09
N PRO A 654 -31.17 -38.51 -13.02
CA PRO A 654 -29.79 -38.08 -13.16
C PRO A 654 -29.58 -37.39 -14.52
N PRO A 655 -28.60 -36.50 -14.65
CA PRO A 655 -28.26 -35.89 -15.94
C PRO A 655 -27.61 -36.93 -16.88
N LEU A 656 -27.64 -36.69 -18.19
CA LEU A 656 -27.18 -37.62 -19.22
C LEU A 656 -25.70 -38.02 -19.08
N ASP A 657 -24.86 -37.18 -18.48
CA ASP A 657 -23.44 -37.42 -18.23
C ASP A 657 -23.14 -38.17 -16.93
N ASP A 658 -24.15 -38.43 -16.10
CA ASP A 658 -24.00 -39.26 -14.91
C ASP A 658 -24.06 -40.76 -15.27
N VAL A 659 -23.11 -41.53 -14.77
CA VAL A 659 -23.06 -43.00 -14.92
C VAL A 659 -24.38 -43.67 -14.52
N ALA A 660 -25.13 -43.10 -13.56
CA ALA A 660 -26.45 -43.56 -13.13
C ALA A 660 -27.58 -43.42 -14.20
N TYR A 661 -27.40 -42.60 -15.23
CA TYR A 661 -28.44 -42.29 -16.23
C TYR A 661 -29.06 -43.51 -16.93
N PRO A 662 -28.27 -44.35 -17.64
CA PRO A 662 -28.82 -45.54 -18.28
C PRO A 662 -29.49 -46.49 -17.28
N MET A 663 -28.92 -46.64 -16.08
CA MET A 663 -29.43 -47.52 -15.04
C MET A 663 -30.81 -47.05 -14.50
N ALA A 664 -30.99 -45.74 -14.30
CA ALA A 664 -32.26 -45.17 -13.88
C ALA A 664 -33.37 -45.36 -14.92
N LYS A 665 -33.04 -45.25 -16.21
CA LYS A 665 -33.99 -45.48 -17.32
C LYS A 665 -34.34 -46.96 -17.46
N LEU A 666 -33.35 -47.85 -17.41
CA LEU A 666 -33.55 -49.30 -17.49
C LEU A 666 -34.33 -49.87 -16.30
N THR A 667 -34.19 -49.28 -15.11
CA THR A 667 -34.98 -49.67 -13.93
C THR A 667 -36.48 -49.45 -14.13
N ASN A 668 -36.86 -48.46 -14.96
CA ASN A 668 -38.26 -48.11 -15.22
C ASN A 668 -38.80 -48.70 -16.54
N ALA A 669 -38.03 -49.49 -17.28
CA ALA A 669 -38.36 -49.95 -18.63
C ALA A 669 -39.46 -51.04 -18.69
N GLY A 670 -39.73 -51.73 -17.59
CA GLY A 670 -40.72 -52.82 -17.55
C GLY A 670 -40.41 -53.92 -18.57
N ALA A 671 -41.38 -54.26 -19.44
CA ALA A 671 -41.22 -55.28 -20.49
C ALA A 671 -40.54 -54.77 -21.77
N ASP A 672 -40.38 -53.44 -21.95
CA ASP A 672 -39.89 -52.81 -23.18
C ASP A 672 -38.38 -52.47 -23.11
N VAL A 673 -37.57 -53.45 -22.69
CA VAL A 673 -36.12 -53.26 -22.48
C VAL A 673 -35.39 -52.95 -23.80
N GLU A 674 -35.70 -53.67 -24.89
CA GLU A 674 -35.07 -53.47 -26.21
C GLU A 674 -35.33 -52.06 -26.76
N ALA A 675 -36.57 -51.57 -26.62
CA ALA A 675 -36.97 -50.23 -27.06
C ALA A 675 -36.30 -49.15 -26.20
N THR A 676 -36.30 -49.30 -24.88
CA THR A 676 -35.63 -48.37 -23.95
C THR A 676 -34.13 -48.30 -24.21
N TRP A 677 -33.47 -49.45 -24.43
CA TRP A 677 -32.04 -49.51 -24.74
C TRP A 677 -31.70 -48.83 -26.06
N THR A 678 -32.50 -49.09 -27.11
CA THR A 678 -32.31 -48.46 -28.43
C THR A 678 -32.47 -46.94 -28.35
N ALA A 679 -33.45 -46.46 -27.56
CA ALA A 679 -33.62 -45.04 -27.31
C ALA A 679 -32.43 -44.43 -26.56
N LEU A 680 -31.91 -45.11 -25.53
CA LEU A 680 -30.72 -44.70 -24.77
C LEU A 680 -29.47 -44.60 -25.66
N ALA A 681 -29.21 -45.63 -26.48
CA ALA A 681 -28.07 -45.66 -27.40
C ALA A 681 -28.17 -44.54 -28.44
N GLY A 682 -29.38 -44.29 -28.97
CA GLY A 682 -29.65 -43.18 -29.89
C GLY A 682 -29.47 -41.81 -29.24
N GLU A 683 -29.98 -41.61 -28.02
CA GLU A 683 -29.82 -40.38 -27.24
C GLU A 683 -28.34 -40.09 -26.95
N TRP A 684 -27.60 -41.10 -26.49
CA TRP A 684 -26.15 -40.98 -26.25
C TRP A 684 -25.39 -40.65 -27.53
N SER A 685 -25.62 -41.38 -28.62
CA SER A 685 -24.90 -41.17 -29.89
C SER A 685 -25.16 -39.78 -30.46
N ALA A 686 -26.43 -39.33 -30.46
CA ALA A 686 -26.82 -38.01 -30.92
C ALA A 686 -26.22 -36.91 -30.03
N ALA A 687 -26.30 -37.06 -28.70
CA ALA A 687 -25.72 -36.09 -27.77
C ALA A 687 -24.20 -36.02 -27.89
N ARG A 688 -23.50 -37.16 -27.98
CA ARG A 688 -22.05 -37.21 -28.19
C ARG A 688 -21.64 -36.50 -29.48
N ALA A 689 -22.35 -36.74 -30.58
CA ALA A 689 -22.08 -36.07 -31.85
C ALA A 689 -22.27 -34.54 -31.73
N ALA A 690 -23.40 -34.11 -31.16
CA ALA A 690 -23.70 -32.70 -30.96
C ALA A 690 -22.70 -32.00 -30.02
N ARG A 691 -22.28 -32.65 -28.93
CA ARG A 691 -21.28 -32.12 -27.98
C ARG A 691 -19.89 -32.04 -28.61
N SER A 692 -19.53 -33.03 -29.44
CA SER A 692 -18.27 -33.01 -30.20
C SER A 692 -18.23 -31.88 -31.22
N GLU A 693 -19.32 -31.67 -31.95
CA GLU A 693 -19.48 -30.54 -32.87
C GLU A 693 -19.44 -29.19 -32.13
N ALA A 694 -20.17 -29.08 -31.01
CA ALA A 694 -20.15 -27.89 -30.17
C ALA A 694 -18.74 -27.59 -29.61
N ASN A 695 -17.94 -28.62 -29.31
CA ASN A 695 -16.58 -28.46 -28.83
C ASN A 695 -15.57 -28.09 -29.93
N ALA A 696 -15.93 -28.18 -31.22
CA ALA A 696 -15.02 -27.87 -32.33
C ALA A 696 -14.65 -26.38 -32.40
N VAL A 697 -15.37 -25.51 -31.69
CA VAL A 697 -15.09 -24.06 -31.60
C VAL A 697 -13.87 -23.73 -30.73
N PHE A 698 -13.43 -24.68 -29.89
CA PHE A 698 -12.33 -24.46 -28.95
C PHE A 698 -10.98 -24.81 -29.57
N THR A 699 -9.99 -23.94 -29.34
CA THR A 699 -8.59 -24.22 -29.64
C THR A 699 -7.90 -24.75 -28.39
N THR A 700 -7.37 -25.97 -28.43
CA THR A 700 -6.63 -26.55 -27.30
C THR A 700 -5.33 -25.80 -27.08
N ILE A 701 -5.14 -25.26 -25.88
CA ILE A 701 -3.89 -24.68 -25.41
C ILE A 701 -3.05 -25.74 -24.68
N ALA A 702 -3.70 -26.55 -23.83
CA ALA A 702 -3.13 -27.76 -23.24
C ALA A 702 -4.21 -28.77 -22.87
N ASP A 703 -3.97 -30.04 -23.21
CA ASP A 703 -4.78 -31.19 -22.79
C ASP A 703 -4.08 -32.05 -21.71
N PHE A 704 -2.85 -31.68 -21.36
CA PHE A 704 -1.97 -32.38 -20.44
C PHE A 704 -1.82 -33.88 -20.71
N SER A 705 -1.97 -34.30 -21.97
CA SER A 705 -1.59 -35.64 -22.45
C SER A 705 -0.14 -36.00 -22.10
N GLN A 706 0.70 -34.98 -21.96
CA GLN A 706 2.05 -35.04 -21.42
C GLN A 706 2.23 -33.99 -20.31
N PRO A 707 3.22 -34.15 -19.41
CA PRO A 707 3.55 -33.17 -18.37
C PRO A 707 4.26 -31.93 -18.96
N GLN A 708 3.56 -31.20 -19.82
CA GLN A 708 4.06 -29.99 -20.46
C GLN A 708 3.21 -28.78 -20.04
N ILE A 709 3.88 -27.69 -19.69
CA ILE A 709 3.25 -26.41 -19.38
C ILE A 709 3.11 -25.60 -20.66
N PRO A 710 1.97 -24.94 -20.92
CA PRO A 710 1.80 -24.14 -22.14
C PRO A 710 2.82 -23.00 -22.23
N ALA A 711 3.20 -22.62 -23.45
CA ALA A 711 4.14 -21.52 -23.67
C ALA A 711 3.66 -20.21 -23.03
N GLY A 712 4.56 -19.52 -22.32
CA GLY A 712 4.27 -18.27 -21.61
C GLY A 712 3.60 -18.44 -20.25
N TRP A 713 3.21 -19.65 -19.86
CA TRP A 713 2.70 -19.96 -18.52
C TRP A 713 3.85 -20.35 -17.60
N VAL A 714 3.72 -20.02 -16.31
CA VAL A 714 4.75 -20.27 -15.30
C VAL A 714 4.19 -21.10 -14.16
N THR A 715 4.95 -22.08 -13.67
CA THR A 715 4.58 -22.88 -12.50
C THR A 715 5.54 -22.69 -11.34
N ASP A 716 5.07 -22.94 -10.11
CA ASP A 716 5.89 -22.87 -8.91
C ASP A 716 5.38 -23.86 -7.84
N GLY A 717 6.25 -24.27 -6.92
CA GLY A 717 5.98 -25.19 -5.82
C GLY A 717 6.02 -26.69 -6.18
N ASP A 718 6.39 -27.51 -5.19
CA ASP A 718 6.53 -28.97 -5.32
C ASP A 718 5.25 -29.67 -5.78
N GLY A 719 4.09 -29.12 -5.42
CA GLY A 719 2.79 -29.63 -5.84
C GLY A 719 2.61 -29.56 -7.34
N MET A 720 3.13 -28.52 -8.02
CA MET A 720 3.10 -28.47 -9.48
C MET A 720 4.24 -29.29 -10.10
N ALA A 721 5.43 -29.26 -9.52
CA ALA A 721 6.60 -30.00 -10.03
C ALA A 721 6.39 -31.53 -10.03
N HIS A 722 5.59 -32.06 -9.10
CA HIS A 722 5.36 -33.50 -8.93
C HIS A 722 3.89 -33.92 -8.99
N GLY A 723 2.98 -32.99 -9.28
CA GLY A 723 1.54 -33.21 -9.27
C GLY A 723 0.94 -33.70 -10.57
N TRP A 724 1.72 -33.80 -11.66
CA TRP A 724 1.22 -34.40 -12.88
C TRP A 724 0.96 -35.90 -12.68
N VAL A 725 -0.22 -36.35 -13.08
CA VAL A 725 -0.62 -37.76 -13.03
C VAL A 725 -1.33 -38.16 -14.32
N ASP A 726 -1.28 -39.45 -14.64
CA ASP A 726 -2.07 -40.02 -15.73
C ASP A 726 -3.53 -40.22 -15.30
N ASP A 727 -4.41 -40.47 -16.27
CA ASP A 727 -5.83 -40.68 -16.03
C ASP A 727 -6.07 -41.88 -15.10
N ALA A 728 -7.10 -41.74 -14.28
CA ALA A 728 -7.48 -42.71 -13.26
C ALA A 728 -6.39 -43.02 -12.19
N THR A 729 -5.50 -42.07 -11.88
CA THR A 729 -4.51 -42.24 -10.79
C THR A 729 -5.20 -42.17 -9.41
N PRO A 730 -4.98 -43.12 -8.47
CA PRO A 730 -5.65 -43.07 -7.17
C PRO A 730 -5.15 -41.91 -6.29
N LEU A 731 -6.08 -41.07 -5.83
CA LEU A 731 -5.83 -40.12 -4.75
C LEU A 731 -6.01 -40.84 -3.42
N ILE A 732 -4.93 -40.99 -2.66
CA ILE A 732 -4.95 -41.66 -1.36
C ILE A 732 -5.64 -40.75 -0.33
N ALA A 733 -6.59 -41.29 0.42
CA ALA A 733 -7.29 -40.56 1.47
C ALA A 733 -6.34 -40.30 2.65
N LEU A 734 -6.16 -39.03 3.00
CA LEU A 734 -5.25 -38.61 4.07
C LEU A 734 -5.83 -38.83 5.48
N ASP A 735 -7.13 -39.10 5.57
CA ASP A 735 -7.88 -39.32 6.79
C ASP A 735 -9.06 -40.30 6.57
N GLY A 736 -9.74 -40.66 7.66
CA GLY A 736 -10.88 -41.57 7.64
C GLY A 736 -10.53 -43.03 7.33
N GLU A 737 -11.59 -43.82 7.11
CA GLU A 737 -11.52 -45.27 6.85
C GLU A 737 -11.25 -45.61 5.37
N ALA A 738 -11.48 -44.66 4.47
CA ALA A 738 -11.27 -44.86 3.04
C ALA A 738 -9.77 -44.99 2.70
N VAL A 739 -9.44 -45.82 1.71
CA VAL A 739 -8.08 -45.94 1.16
C VAL A 739 -7.89 -44.96 0.01
N VAL A 740 -8.78 -45.02 -0.98
CA VAL A 740 -8.81 -44.17 -2.16
C VAL A 740 -9.96 -43.17 -2.00
N ALA A 741 -9.66 -41.88 -1.97
CA ALA A 741 -10.70 -40.85 -1.90
C ALA A 741 -11.48 -40.75 -3.23
N ARG A 742 -10.74 -40.81 -4.34
CA ARG A 742 -11.23 -40.81 -5.73
C ARG A 742 -10.09 -41.10 -6.69
N LEU A 743 -10.41 -41.28 -7.97
CA LEU A 743 -9.43 -41.34 -9.04
C LEU A 743 -9.26 -39.96 -9.68
N LEU A 744 -8.02 -39.52 -9.79
CA LEU A 744 -7.66 -38.27 -10.44
C LEU A 744 -7.72 -38.43 -11.96
N PRO A 745 -8.37 -37.48 -12.67
CA PRO A 745 -8.19 -37.38 -14.10
C PRO A 745 -6.75 -37.03 -14.48
N ARG A 746 -6.40 -37.20 -15.75
CA ARG A 746 -5.09 -36.74 -16.25
C ARG A 746 -4.95 -35.24 -16.09
N GLY A 747 -3.79 -34.79 -15.62
CA GLY A 747 -3.48 -33.38 -15.49
C GLY A 747 -2.58 -33.09 -14.30
N TYR A 748 -2.50 -31.81 -13.94
CA TYR A 748 -1.73 -31.36 -12.78
C TYR A 748 -2.64 -31.25 -11.56
N HIS A 749 -2.28 -31.94 -10.49
CA HIS A 749 -2.98 -31.93 -9.21
C HIS A 749 -1.98 -31.69 -8.10
N THR A 750 -2.00 -30.52 -7.46
CA THR A 750 -1.01 -30.19 -6.42
C THR A 750 -1.07 -31.13 -5.21
N HIS A 751 -2.26 -31.70 -4.98
CA HIS A 751 -2.55 -32.69 -3.95
C HIS A 751 -2.38 -34.15 -4.39
N ALA A 752 -1.81 -34.43 -5.57
CA ALA A 752 -1.65 -35.80 -6.05
C ALA A 752 -0.90 -36.70 -5.06
N LEU A 753 -0.03 -36.11 -4.24
CA LEU A 753 0.69 -36.77 -3.15
C LEU A 753 0.23 -36.25 -1.78
N SER A 754 0.12 -34.94 -1.59
CA SER A 754 -0.33 -34.35 -0.33
C SER A 754 -0.85 -32.94 -0.55
N SER A 755 -1.95 -32.56 0.11
CA SER A 755 -2.45 -31.17 0.06
C SER A 755 -1.63 -30.17 0.89
N LYS A 756 -0.51 -30.62 1.47
CA LYS A 756 0.53 -29.74 2.03
C LYS A 756 1.51 -29.22 0.98
N LEU A 757 1.61 -29.87 -0.18
CA LEU A 757 2.52 -29.44 -1.24
C LEU A 757 1.90 -28.25 -1.97
N PRO A 758 2.54 -27.06 -1.91
CA PRO A 758 1.97 -25.89 -2.53
C PRO A 758 2.20 -25.93 -4.05
N GLY A 759 1.37 -25.18 -4.77
CA GLY A 759 1.48 -25.11 -6.21
C GLY A 759 0.81 -23.87 -6.80
N ALA A 760 1.38 -23.38 -7.89
CA ALA A 760 0.88 -22.26 -8.65
C ALA A 760 0.98 -22.54 -10.15
N LEU A 761 -0.07 -22.22 -10.90
CA LEU A 761 -0.07 -22.10 -12.36
C LEU A 761 -0.43 -20.65 -12.71
N ARG A 762 0.47 -19.97 -13.41
CA ARG A 762 0.39 -18.53 -13.67
C ARG A 762 0.23 -18.28 -15.15
N MET A 763 -0.88 -17.70 -15.53
CA MET A 763 -1.23 -17.41 -16.93
C MET A 763 -0.46 -16.18 -17.43
N PRO A 764 -0.02 -16.10 -18.70
CA PRO A 764 0.48 -14.86 -19.28
C PRO A 764 -0.61 -13.75 -19.23
N PRO A 765 -0.25 -12.48 -19.49
CA PRO A 765 -1.22 -11.42 -19.71
C PRO A 765 -2.32 -11.87 -20.66
N GLN A 766 -3.56 -11.61 -20.27
CA GLN A 766 -4.73 -12.20 -20.91
C GLN A 766 -4.78 -11.92 -22.42
N HIS A 767 -4.40 -10.71 -22.84
CA HIS A 767 -4.33 -10.29 -24.24
C HIS A 767 -3.27 -11.04 -25.09
N LEU A 768 -2.40 -11.83 -24.46
CA LEU A 768 -1.42 -12.70 -25.13
C LEU A 768 -1.91 -14.15 -25.25
N VAL A 769 -3.00 -14.52 -24.58
CA VAL A 769 -3.64 -15.82 -24.75
C VAL A 769 -4.47 -15.76 -26.04
N PRO A 770 -4.41 -16.78 -26.93
CA PRO A 770 -5.25 -16.81 -28.12
C PRO A 770 -6.75 -16.73 -27.81
N GLY A 771 -7.53 -16.07 -28.66
CA GLY A 771 -8.99 -15.92 -28.50
C GLY A 771 -9.40 -14.85 -27.48
N ARG A 772 -10.70 -14.52 -27.43
CA ARG A 772 -11.26 -13.55 -26.46
C ARG A 772 -11.50 -14.12 -25.07
N PHE A 773 -11.52 -15.44 -24.96
CA PHE A 773 -11.79 -16.19 -23.74
C PHE A 773 -10.84 -17.37 -23.61
N VAL A 774 -10.40 -17.64 -22.38
CA VAL A 774 -9.67 -18.85 -22.00
C VAL A 774 -10.49 -19.63 -20.99
N SER A 775 -10.69 -20.92 -21.22
CA SER A 775 -11.38 -21.82 -20.30
C SER A 775 -10.40 -22.84 -19.73
N LEU A 776 -10.40 -23.00 -18.42
CA LEU A 776 -9.61 -24.00 -17.71
C LEU A 776 -10.54 -25.01 -17.03
N CYS A 777 -10.19 -26.29 -17.09
CA CYS A 777 -10.88 -27.33 -16.34
C CYS A 777 -10.24 -27.44 -14.94
N LEU A 778 -10.94 -26.91 -13.94
CA LEU A 778 -10.40 -26.62 -12.61
C LEU A 778 -11.15 -27.34 -11.49
N ALA A 779 -10.40 -27.84 -10.51
CA ALA A 779 -10.91 -28.19 -9.19
C ALA A 779 -10.04 -27.55 -8.12
N GLY A 780 -10.58 -27.38 -6.92
CA GLY A 780 -9.83 -26.90 -5.78
C GLY A 780 -10.60 -27.03 -4.49
N GLY A 781 -9.86 -26.99 -3.40
CA GLY A 781 -10.41 -27.11 -2.06
C GLY A 781 -9.36 -26.72 -1.02
N GLU A 782 -9.78 -26.68 0.24
CA GLU A 782 -8.93 -26.23 1.35
C GLU A 782 -8.29 -24.86 1.00
N PHE A 783 -9.09 -23.88 0.58
CA PHE A 783 -8.62 -22.53 0.23
C PHE A 783 -7.76 -22.41 -1.06
N GLY A 784 -7.63 -23.47 -1.86
CA GLY A 784 -7.05 -23.36 -3.19
C GLY A 784 -7.99 -22.64 -4.16
N GLY A 785 -7.43 -21.85 -5.09
CA GLY A 785 -8.26 -21.17 -6.07
C GLY A 785 -7.50 -20.28 -7.02
N TYR A 786 -8.03 -19.09 -7.31
CA TYR A 786 -7.37 -18.16 -8.22
C TYR A 786 -7.50 -16.69 -7.82
N LEU A 787 -6.54 -15.91 -8.28
CA LEU A 787 -6.43 -14.46 -8.10
C LEU A 787 -6.38 -13.82 -9.49
N GLN A 788 -7.26 -12.85 -9.74
CA GLN A 788 -7.09 -11.90 -10.84
C GLN A 788 -6.12 -10.82 -10.39
N MET A 789 -5.19 -10.39 -11.24
CA MET A 789 -4.27 -9.28 -10.96
C MET A 789 -4.23 -8.34 -12.16
N ASP A 790 -4.60 -7.08 -11.94
CA ASP A 790 -4.48 -6.01 -12.92
C ASP A 790 -3.32 -5.08 -12.57
N GLU A 791 -2.33 -4.99 -13.45
CA GLU A 791 -1.07 -4.27 -13.21
C GLU A 791 -0.46 -4.57 -11.83
N ASN A 792 -0.38 -5.83 -11.41
CA ASN A 792 0.13 -6.18 -10.08
C ASN A 792 -0.60 -5.54 -8.88
N SER A 793 -1.80 -5.02 -9.05
CA SER A 793 -2.70 -4.72 -7.94
C SER A 793 -3.12 -6.07 -7.37
N PHE A 794 -2.59 -6.48 -6.21
CA PHE A 794 -2.84 -7.82 -5.65
C PHE A 794 -3.70 -7.80 -4.39
N LEU A 795 -3.82 -6.64 -3.71
CA LEU A 795 -4.62 -6.45 -2.49
C LEU A 795 -6.10 -6.12 -2.76
N HIS A 796 -6.63 -6.49 -3.91
CA HIS A 796 -8.06 -6.38 -4.17
C HIS A 796 -8.78 -7.71 -3.89
N GLU A 797 -10.08 -7.65 -3.66
CA GLU A 797 -10.91 -8.81 -3.32
C GLU A 797 -11.17 -9.76 -4.50
N GLY A 798 -10.38 -9.68 -5.58
CA GLY A 798 -10.48 -10.54 -6.76
C GLY A 798 -9.89 -11.94 -6.54
N VAL A 799 -10.02 -12.47 -5.32
CA VAL A 799 -9.61 -13.82 -4.94
C VAL A 799 -10.84 -14.71 -4.91
N ALA A 800 -10.80 -15.82 -5.65
CA ALA A 800 -11.82 -16.84 -5.61
C ALA A 800 -11.28 -18.12 -4.98
N VAL A 801 -11.98 -18.63 -3.98
CA VAL A 801 -11.73 -19.97 -3.42
C VAL A 801 -12.57 -20.98 -4.17
N LEU A 802 -11.96 -22.08 -4.59
CA LEU A 802 -12.65 -23.21 -5.19
C LEU A 802 -13.12 -24.17 -4.09
N ASN A 803 -14.29 -24.77 -4.30
CA ASN A 803 -14.91 -25.71 -3.37
C ASN A 803 -15.45 -26.97 -4.07
N GLN A 804 -15.02 -27.21 -5.30
CA GLN A 804 -15.40 -28.36 -6.09
C GLN A 804 -14.27 -29.39 -6.17
N THR A 805 -14.59 -30.64 -5.85
CA THR A 805 -13.63 -31.75 -5.91
C THR A 805 -13.35 -32.16 -7.35
N GLN A 806 -14.39 -32.36 -8.16
CA GLN A 806 -14.25 -32.76 -9.56
C GLN A 806 -13.91 -31.55 -10.46
N PRO A 807 -12.96 -31.69 -11.42
CA PRO A 807 -12.65 -30.61 -12.35
C PRO A 807 -13.85 -30.22 -13.20
N THR A 808 -14.10 -28.91 -13.30
CA THR A 808 -15.15 -28.34 -14.15
C THR A 808 -14.58 -27.17 -14.95
N TRP A 809 -15.10 -26.99 -16.17
CA TRP A 809 -14.68 -25.89 -17.03
C TRP A 809 -15.13 -24.54 -16.48
N ARG A 810 -14.19 -23.60 -16.42
CA ARG A 810 -14.41 -22.22 -16.03
C ARG A 810 -13.77 -21.28 -17.04
N THR A 811 -14.54 -20.31 -17.53
CA THR A 811 -14.12 -19.37 -18.58
C THR A 811 -13.73 -18.02 -18.00
N PHE A 812 -12.63 -17.45 -18.49
CA PHE A 812 -12.08 -16.15 -18.15
C PHE A 812 -12.00 -15.31 -19.44
N GLY A 813 -12.74 -14.20 -19.48
CA GLY A 813 -12.83 -13.32 -20.65
C GLY A 813 -12.06 -12.03 -20.48
N ASP A 814 -11.62 -11.42 -21.58
CA ASP A 814 -10.80 -10.22 -21.56
C ASP A 814 -11.41 -9.12 -20.68
N ALA A 815 -10.66 -8.72 -19.65
CA ALA A 815 -11.02 -7.54 -18.87
C ALA A 815 -10.81 -6.29 -19.72
N PRO A 816 -11.79 -5.36 -19.81
CA PRO A 816 -11.60 -4.11 -20.53
C PRO A 816 -10.47 -3.32 -19.87
N MET A 817 -9.43 -3.02 -20.64
CA MET A 817 -8.26 -2.26 -20.20
C MET A 817 -8.63 -0.79 -20.04
N THR A 818 -9.22 -0.44 -18.90
CA THR A 818 -9.62 0.93 -18.53
C THR A 818 -8.58 1.57 -17.63
N GLY A 819 -8.58 2.91 -17.55
CA GLY A 819 -7.75 3.63 -16.57
C GLY A 819 -6.23 3.52 -16.77
N GLY A 820 -5.76 3.17 -17.97
CA GLY A 820 -4.32 3.03 -18.27
C GLY A 820 -3.70 1.69 -17.88
N VAL A 821 -4.51 0.73 -17.42
CA VAL A 821 -4.10 -0.68 -17.23
C VAL A 821 -3.72 -1.28 -18.58
N THR A 822 -2.56 -1.96 -18.66
CA THR A 822 -2.07 -2.63 -19.89
C THR A 822 -2.04 -4.14 -19.77
N LYS A 823 -2.08 -4.68 -18.54
CA LYS A 823 -2.10 -6.12 -18.29
C LYS A 823 -3.08 -6.53 -17.20
N VAL A 824 -3.82 -7.60 -17.50
CA VAL A 824 -4.60 -8.38 -16.54
C VAL A 824 -4.15 -9.81 -16.66
N THR A 825 -3.94 -10.47 -15.53
CA THR A 825 -3.42 -11.82 -15.46
C THR A 825 -4.23 -12.62 -14.43
N PHE A 826 -4.24 -13.95 -14.57
CA PHE A 826 -4.86 -14.85 -13.61
C PHE A 826 -3.81 -15.82 -13.06
N ASP A 827 -3.82 -15.99 -11.74
CA ASP A 827 -2.97 -16.93 -11.01
C ASP A 827 -3.84 -17.98 -10.35
N PHE A 828 -3.60 -19.26 -10.66
CA PHE A 828 -4.26 -20.41 -10.04
C PHE A 828 -3.32 -20.97 -8.99
N VAL A 829 -3.66 -20.81 -7.71
CA VAL A 829 -2.70 -20.91 -6.61
C VAL A 829 -3.28 -21.63 -5.39
N THR A 830 -2.42 -22.36 -4.69
CA THR A 830 -2.68 -22.75 -3.30
C THR A 830 -2.49 -21.55 -2.36
N SER A 831 -3.08 -21.61 -1.17
CA SER A 831 -3.00 -20.55 -0.15
C SER A 831 -1.57 -20.06 0.12
N SER A 832 -0.59 -20.96 0.21
CA SER A 832 0.81 -20.63 0.49
C SER A 832 1.47 -19.81 -0.63
N LEU A 833 1.04 -19.96 -1.89
CA LEU A 833 1.60 -19.21 -3.04
C LEU A 833 0.71 -18.06 -3.52
N ASN A 834 -0.42 -17.84 -2.85
CA ASN A 834 -1.26 -16.66 -3.04
C ASN A 834 -0.72 -15.48 -2.21
N PRO A 835 -0.26 -14.37 -2.83
CA PRO A 835 0.27 -13.22 -2.11
C PRO A 835 -0.79 -12.42 -1.33
N ASN A 836 -2.08 -12.65 -1.61
CA ASN A 836 -3.21 -11.99 -0.96
C ASN A 836 -4.09 -13.00 -0.20
N PHE A 837 -3.52 -14.08 0.34
CA PHE A 837 -4.25 -15.03 1.16
C PHE A 837 -3.88 -14.93 2.65
N PRO A 838 -4.87 -14.81 3.56
CA PRO A 838 -6.26 -14.45 3.29
C PRO A 838 -6.36 -12.97 2.91
N ALA A 839 -7.23 -12.61 1.97
CA ALA A 839 -7.36 -11.22 1.52
C ALA A 839 -7.83 -10.31 2.67
N ARG A 840 -8.69 -10.85 3.53
CA ARG A 840 -9.06 -10.28 4.81
C ARG A 840 -9.37 -11.39 5.80
N VAL A 841 -8.88 -11.25 7.02
CA VAL A 841 -9.22 -12.15 8.12
C VAL A 841 -10.73 -12.09 8.38
N GLY A 842 -11.37 -13.25 8.53
CA GLY A 842 -12.80 -13.37 8.80
C GLY A 842 -13.73 -13.19 7.60
N VAL A 843 -13.21 -12.92 6.40
CA VAL A 843 -14.02 -12.83 5.16
C VAL A 843 -13.94 -14.10 4.32
N VAL A 844 -12.81 -14.81 4.37
CA VAL A 844 -12.65 -16.06 3.64
C VAL A 844 -13.54 -17.15 4.27
N PRO A 845 -14.53 -17.70 3.54
CA PRO A 845 -15.40 -18.73 4.08
C PRO A 845 -14.61 -19.94 4.59
N GLY A 846 -14.91 -20.39 5.81
CA GLY A 846 -14.23 -21.52 6.45
C GLY A 846 -12.93 -21.18 7.18
N LEU A 847 -12.46 -19.93 7.13
CA LEU A 847 -11.32 -19.45 7.91
C LEU A 847 -11.82 -18.63 9.12
N ALA A 848 -11.27 -18.88 10.31
CA ALA A 848 -11.68 -18.16 11.51
C ALA A 848 -11.26 -16.68 11.48
N PHE A 849 -11.99 -15.82 12.21
CA PHE A 849 -11.75 -14.38 12.24
C PHE A 849 -10.44 -13.96 12.93
N ASN A 850 -9.74 -14.89 13.57
CA ASN A 850 -8.44 -14.68 14.23
C ASN A 850 -7.33 -15.50 13.55
N ASP A 851 -7.61 -16.08 12.39
CA ASP A 851 -6.71 -16.96 11.67
C ASP A 851 -6.15 -16.23 10.45
N ALA A 852 -4.88 -15.85 10.52
CA ALA A 852 -4.16 -15.18 9.44
C ALA A 852 -3.81 -16.14 8.27
N GLY A 853 -4.35 -17.36 8.25
CA GLY A 853 -4.21 -18.28 7.13
C GLY A 853 -2.83 -18.91 6.99
N HIS A 854 -2.04 -18.91 8.06
CA HIS A 854 -0.76 -19.63 8.11
C HIS A 854 -0.99 -21.15 8.13
N ASP A 855 -0.09 -21.89 7.49
CA ASP A 855 -0.02 -23.36 7.50
C ASP A 855 -1.34 -24.08 7.16
N LYS A 856 -2.05 -23.59 6.14
CA LYS A 856 -3.24 -24.25 5.63
C LYS A 856 -2.88 -25.26 4.56
N ARG A 857 -3.48 -26.46 4.67
CA ARG A 857 -3.61 -27.34 3.51
C ARG A 857 -4.38 -26.60 2.44
N SER A 858 -3.99 -26.80 1.20
CA SER A 858 -4.62 -26.15 0.06
C SER A 858 -4.24 -26.86 -1.23
N TRP A 859 -5.22 -27.01 -2.11
CA TRP A 859 -4.97 -27.71 -3.35
C TRP A 859 -5.79 -27.21 -4.53
N LEU A 860 -5.21 -27.41 -5.71
CA LEU A 860 -5.83 -27.14 -6.99
C LEU A 860 -5.56 -28.30 -7.96
N SER A 861 -6.42 -28.39 -8.98
CA SER A 861 -6.26 -29.27 -10.13
C SER A 861 -6.50 -28.51 -11.41
N VAL A 862 -5.71 -28.80 -12.44
CA VAL A 862 -5.89 -28.28 -13.79
C VAL A 862 -5.75 -29.44 -14.77
N THR A 863 -6.81 -29.75 -15.50
CA THR A 863 -6.86 -30.92 -16.40
C THR A 863 -7.09 -30.57 -17.86
N GLY A 864 -7.22 -29.29 -18.18
CA GLY A 864 -7.26 -28.82 -19.56
C GLY A 864 -7.34 -27.30 -19.64
N VAL A 865 -6.84 -26.75 -20.73
CA VAL A 865 -6.88 -25.32 -21.07
C VAL A 865 -7.25 -25.20 -22.55
N VAL A 866 -8.31 -24.44 -22.83
CA VAL A 866 -8.74 -24.13 -24.19
C VAL A 866 -8.98 -22.64 -24.36
N ALA A 867 -8.94 -22.18 -25.60
CA ALA A 867 -9.23 -20.82 -26.02
C ALA A 867 -10.46 -20.79 -26.94
N SER A 868 -11.23 -19.71 -26.91
CA SER A 868 -12.38 -19.48 -27.78
C SER A 868 -12.71 -18.00 -27.94
N ASP A 869 -13.53 -17.68 -28.93
CA ASP A 869 -14.14 -16.34 -29.09
C ASP A 869 -15.55 -16.25 -28.47
N THR A 870 -15.98 -17.31 -27.77
CA THR A 870 -17.31 -17.44 -27.17
C THR A 870 -17.20 -17.78 -25.68
N VAL A 871 -18.10 -17.24 -24.85
CA VAL A 871 -18.09 -17.45 -23.39
C VAL A 871 -18.49 -18.87 -22.94
N VAL A 872 -19.02 -19.70 -23.85
CA VAL A 872 -19.42 -21.08 -23.53
C VAL A 872 -18.22 -21.95 -23.15
N THR A 873 -18.47 -22.99 -22.36
CA THR A 873 -17.45 -23.95 -21.92
C THR A 873 -17.52 -25.25 -22.73
N PRO A 874 -16.41 -26.01 -22.85
CA PRO A 874 -16.44 -27.35 -23.41
C PRO A 874 -17.42 -28.27 -22.66
N GLN A 875 -18.06 -29.16 -23.41
CA GLN A 875 -19.05 -30.12 -22.92
C GLN A 875 -18.43 -31.52 -22.80
N ASP A 876 -18.83 -32.30 -21.80
CA ASP A 876 -18.39 -33.70 -21.66
C ASP A 876 -18.88 -34.53 -22.87
N THR A 877 -17.96 -35.16 -23.60
CA THR A 877 -18.25 -35.96 -24.80
C THR A 877 -18.95 -37.29 -24.52
N LEU A 878 -19.27 -37.61 -23.26
CA LEU A 878 -19.97 -38.82 -22.84
C LEU A 878 -19.15 -40.09 -23.12
N ASP A 879 -17.84 -40.02 -22.95
CA ASP A 879 -16.91 -41.14 -23.20
C ASP A 879 -17.13 -42.32 -22.25
N SER A 880 -17.64 -42.09 -21.03
CA SER A 880 -17.97 -43.15 -20.06
C SER A 880 -18.86 -44.25 -20.64
N PHE A 881 -19.80 -43.90 -21.52
CA PHE A 881 -20.76 -44.86 -22.08
C PHE A 881 -20.31 -45.51 -23.40
N ALA A 882 -19.13 -45.15 -23.92
CA ALA A 882 -18.71 -45.57 -25.27
C ALA A 882 -18.76 -47.09 -25.46
N SER A 883 -18.31 -47.88 -24.48
CA SER A 883 -18.36 -49.34 -24.56
C SER A 883 -19.67 -49.97 -24.10
N LEU A 884 -20.58 -49.20 -23.46
CA LEU A 884 -21.85 -49.74 -22.94
C LEU A 884 -22.75 -50.19 -24.10
N TYR A 885 -22.79 -49.38 -25.17
CA TYR A 885 -23.70 -49.56 -26.30
C TYR A 885 -23.10 -50.36 -27.47
N ASP A 886 -21.95 -51.02 -27.28
CA ASP A 886 -21.34 -51.85 -28.33
C ASP A 886 -22.21 -53.07 -28.68
N GLY A 887 -22.60 -53.25 -29.94
CA GLY A 887 -23.35 -54.43 -30.41
C GLY A 887 -24.88 -54.31 -30.32
N PRO A 888 -25.63 -55.42 -30.51
CA PRO A 888 -27.09 -55.38 -30.58
C PRO A 888 -27.74 -55.08 -29.22
N ALA A 889 -28.92 -54.45 -29.25
CA ALA A 889 -29.71 -54.17 -28.06
C ALA A 889 -30.12 -55.47 -27.32
N PRO A 890 -30.05 -55.50 -25.99
CA PRO A 890 -30.57 -56.61 -25.18
C PRO A 890 -32.09 -56.68 -25.31
N LYS A 891 -32.61 -57.91 -25.36
CA LYS A 891 -34.04 -58.20 -25.52
C LYS A 891 -34.76 -58.43 -24.20
N THR A 892 -34.03 -58.79 -23.15
CA THR A 892 -34.57 -59.08 -21.83
C THR A 892 -33.91 -58.23 -20.75
N ALA A 893 -34.55 -58.11 -19.59
CA ALA A 893 -33.98 -57.43 -18.44
C ALA A 893 -32.65 -58.07 -18.01
N ASP A 894 -32.57 -59.41 -18.00
CA ASP A 894 -31.36 -60.15 -17.64
C ASP A 894 -30.19 -59.87 -18.62
N GLU A 895 -30.48 -59.76 -19.93
CA GLU A 895 -29.47 -59.41 -20.93
C GLU A 895 -28.97 -57.97 -20.75
N ALA A 896 -29.85 -57.02 -20.39
CA ALA A 896 -29.46 -55.64 -20.11
C ALA A 896 -28.64 -55.53 -18.82
N ASP A 897 -29.05 -56.24 -17.77
CA ASP A 897 -28.37 -56.33 -16.48
C ASP A 897 -26.96 -56.90 -16.65
N ALA A 898 -26.82 -57.98 -17.41
CA ALA A 898 -25.53 -58.56 -17.78
C ALA A 898 -24.65 -57.58 -18.58
N ARG A 899 -25.24 -56.78 -19.48
CA ARG A 899 -24.50 -55.80 -20.29
C ARG A 899 -23.96 -54.65 -19.44
N VAL A 900 -24.80 -54.09 -18.57
CA VAL A 900 -24.38 -53.02 -17.64
C VAL A 900 -23.29 -53.55 -16.71
N THR A 901 -23.49 -54.75 -16.14
CA THR A 901 -22.49 -55.38 -15.27
C THR A 901 -21.16 -55.62 -15.98
N ALA A 902 -21.18 -56.12 -17.23
CA ALA A 902 -19.98 -56.31 -18.03
C ALA A 902 -19.25 -54.98 -18.33
N TRP A 903 -19.99 -53.89 -18.56
CA TRP A 903 -19.42 -52.56 -18.73
C TRP A 903 -18.73 -52.06 -17.46
N LEU A 904 -19.43 -52.14 -16.31
CA LEU A 904 -18.91 -51.74 -15.00
C LEU A 904 -17.66 -52.55 -14.61
N SER A 905 -17.75 -53.88 -14.62
CA SER A 905 -16.62 -54.78 -14.33
C SER A 905 -15.47 -54.61 -15.32
N GLY A 906 -15.79 -54.38 -16.60
CA GLY A 906 -14.78 -54.15 -17.64
C GLY A 906 -13.91 -52.92 -17.36
N ALA A 907 -14.51 -51.82 -16.90
CA ALA A 907 -13.76 -50.62 -16.52
C ALA A 907 -12.82 -50.90 -15.33
N VAL A 908 -13.30 -51.62 -14.31
CA VAL A 908 -12.49 -52.02 -13.14
C VAL A 908 -11.33 -52.91 -13.54
N HIS A 909 -11.56 -53.95 -14.35
CA HIS A 909 -10.50 -54.86 -14.80
C HIS A 909 -9.44 -54.14 -15.63
N ARG A 910 -9.86 -53.23 -16.53
CA ARG A 910 -8.92 -52.40 -17.31
C ARG A 910 -8.11 -51.48 -16.41
N TRP A 911 -8.71 -50.86 -15.40
CA TRP A 911 -7.96 -50.05 -14.42
C TRP A 911 -6.93 -50.90 -13.66
N CYS A 912 -7.32 -52.08 -13.17
CA CYS A 912 -6.43 -53.01 -12.47
C CYS A 912 -5.25 -53.42 -13.35
N ALA A 913 -5.50 -53.69 -14.64
CA ALA A 913 -4.49 -54.03 -15.63
C ALA A 913 -3.63 -52.85 -16.12
N GLY A 914 -3.96 -51.61 -15.75
CA GLY A 914 -3.28 -50.41 -16.25
C GLY A 914 -3.60 -50.09 -17.72
N GLN A 915 -4.76 -50.53 -18.22
CA GLN A 915 -5.19 -50.41 -19.62
C GLN A 915 -6.53 -49.66 -19.72
N HIS A 916 -6.72 -48.64 -18.89
CA HIS A 916 -7.97 -47.86 -18.85
C HIS A 916 -8.20 -47.10 -20.16
N ARG A 917 -9.47 -46.94 -20.53
CA ARG A 917 -9.95 -46.18 -21.70
C ARG A 917 -10.53 -44.84 -21.25
N PRO A 918 -10.66 -43.86 -22.16
CA PRO A 918 -11.44 -42.65 -21.89
C PRO A 918 -12.81 -43.01 -21.30
N GLY A 919 -13.17 -42.39 -20.19
CA GLY A 919 -14.44 -42.63 -19.50
C GLY A 919 -14.42 -43.74 -18.43
N ASP A 920 -13.45 -44.67 -18.44
CA ASP A 920 -13.36 -45.73 -17.41
C ASP A 920 -13.23 -45.16 -16.00
N ARG A 921 -12.49 -44.05 -15.84
CA ARG A 921 -12.34 -43.36 -14.56
C ARG A 921 -13.69 -43.01 -13.93
N GLN A 922 -14.61 -42.41 -14.71
CA GLN A 922 -15.92 -41.97 -14.23
C GLN A 922 -16.74 -43.16 -13.73
N VAL A 923 -16.65 -44.30 -14.43
CA VAL A 923 -17.30 -45.55 -14.04
C VAL A 923 -16.73 -46.10 -12.73
N VAL A 924 -15.40 -46.15 -12.59
CA VAL A 924 -14.76 -46.66 -11.37
C VAL A 924 -15.00 -45.72 -10.17
N ASP A 925 -14.93 -44.40 -10.36
CA ASP A 925 -15.29 -43.42 -9.32
C ASP A 925 -16.75 -43.59 -8.87
N TRP A 926 -17.67 -43.83 -9.81
CA TRP A 926 -19.07 -44.09 -9.49
C TRP A 926 -19.23 -45.36 -8.65
N LEU A 927 -18.54 -46.45 -9.01
CA LEU A 927 -18.56 -47.70 -8.24
C LEU A 927 -18.00 -47.51 -6.81
N LEU A 928 -16.96 -46.69 -6.64
CA LEU A 928 -16.44 -46.32 -5.32
C LEU A 928 -17.45 -45.53 -4.50
N ALA A 929 -18.08 -44.51 -5.10
CA ALA A 929 -19.08 -43.68 -4.43
C ALA A 929 -20.31 -44.49 -3.98
N HIS A 930 -20.65 -45.55 -4.71
CA HIS A 930 -21.78 -46.45 -4.40
C HIS A 930 -21.38 -47.67 -3.56
N LYS A 931 -20.14 -47.72 -3.06
CA LYS A 931 -19.61 -48.80 -2.20
C LYS A 931 -19.67 -50.20 -2.85
N LEU A 932 -19.58 -50.24 -4.17
CA LEU A 932 -19.54 -51.48 -4.97
C LEU A 932 -18.11 -52.02 -5.13
N LEU A 933 -17.11 -51.28 -4.65
CA LEU A 933 -15.72 -51.70 -4.57
C LEU A 933 -15.22 -51.61 -3.11
N PRO A 934 -14.39 -52.57 -2.64
CA PRO A 934 -13.81 -52.49 -1.32
C PRO A 934 -12.81 -51.33 -1.26
N ASN A 935 -13.00 -50.44 -0.30
CA ASN A 935 -12.19 -49.21 -0.17
C ASN A 935 -11.74 -48.95 1.28
N GLN A 936 -11.63 -50.00 2.08
CA GLN A 936 -11.17 -49.92 3.48
C GLN A 936 -9.98 -50.87 3.69
N ALA A 937 -9.14 -50.55 4.66
CA ALA A 937 -7.96 -51.33 5.03
C ALA A 937 -8.06 -51.78 6.51
N PRO A 938 -8.43 -53.04 6.79
CA PRO A 938 -8.50 -53.59 8.15
C PRO A 938 -7.14 -53.57 8.86
N ALA A 939 -7.12 -53.48 10.20
CA ALA A 939 -5.89 -53.22 10.98
C ALA A 939 -4.76 -54.26 10.82
N GLU A 940 -5.06 -55.50 10.41
CA GLU A 940 -4.07 -56.58 10.22
C GLU A 940 -3.63 -56.74 8.75
N ASP A 941 -4.05 -55.82 7.89
CA ASP A 941 -3.88 -55.91 6.45
C ASP A 941 -2.59 -55.20 5.97
N PRO A 942 -1.79 -55.77 5.04
CA PRO A 942 -0.67 -55.08 4.39
C PRO A 942 -1.02 -53.68 3.87
N LEU A 943 -2.25 -53.49 3.37
CA LEU A 943 -2.74 -52.19 2.89
C LEU A 943 -2.88 -51.17 4.02
N ALA A 944 -3.24 -51.59 5.24
CA ALA A 944 -3.33 -50.69 6.38
C ALA A 944 -1.95 -50.19 6.81
N ALA A 945 -0.92 -51.04 6.74
CA ALA A 945 0.46 -50.63 7.01
C ALA A 945 0.95 -49.59 5.99
N LEU A 946 0.72 -49.83 4.69
CA LEU A 946 1.06 -48.89 3.62
C LEU A 946 0.33 -47.54 3.76
N LEU A 947 -0.97 -47.58 4.05
CA LEU A 947 -1.78 -46.38 4.24
C LEU A 947 -1.35 -45.57 5.47
N SER A 948 -1.06 -46.26 6.58
CA SER A 948 -0.55 -45.64 7.80
C SER A 948 0.79 -44.95 7.55
N GLU A 949 1.70 -45.61 6.82
CA GLU A 949 2.96 -45.00 6.45
C GLU A 949 2.77 -43.80 5.51
N TYR A 950 1.89 -43.90 4.52
CA TYR A 950 1.58 -42.80 3.60
C TYR A 950 1.06 -41.57 4.34
N ARG A 951 0.20 -41.75 5.35
CA ARG A 951 -0.37 -40.64 6.14
C ARG A 951 0.64 -40.04 7.13
N ARG A 952 1.64 -40.81 7.54
CA ARG A 952 2.71 -40.38 8.44
C ARG A 952 3.73 -39.49 7.72
N VAL A 953 4.08 -39.85 6.49
CA VAL A 953 4.94 -39.04 5.59
C VAL A 953 4.19 -37.77 5.19
#